data_AF-A0AAV0GQJ8-F1
#
_entry.id   AF-A0AAV0GQJ8-F1
#
_cell.length_a   1.000
_cell.length_b   1.000
_cell.length_c   1.000
_cell.angle_alpha   90.00
_cell.angle_beta   90.00
_cell.angle_gamma   90.00
#
_symmetry.space_group_name_H-M   'P 1'
#
loop_
_entity.id
_entity.type
_entity.pdbx_description
1 polymer ?
#
loop_
_entity_poly.entity_id
_entity_poly.type
_entity_poly.pdbx_seq_one_letter_code
_entity_poly.pdbx_strand_id
1 'polypeptide(L)'
;MATGVESSPPSPSPPSGTVKKVAASGIALDFPVTDAPSSSSPPRIPKRLRKRMLEAKTSPVSSVQEIEAKLRDADLRRRQFHDMLSIKARPKPRSPSRSSSQDEDLGQRLEAKLLAAERKRLGMLTNAQMRLAKLDELRQEVKAGVERRFERERQRLGTKVESRVQQAEENRMLLLKAYKQRHASVKERSSQSLMQRIAKENKYKERVCAAINQKRAAAEKKRLGLLEAEKKKACDRILQVQQAAKLFNQAKRQRAEYLKLRSRQRSPVQMNLKRMEKQADVLSRKLARCWRMFLSSRRTTLELVKDYGTLKINENSVKTMPFEQLAFAIGSPATLRTVKALLDRLESRYKVCRAVAAASYSSTLDNIDHLLKRVTTPKRKPTPRTSMRSRDAKHTGATRESTRSPAKLSRYSVRVVLSAYMILGHPDAVLSGQGERETALAKSAKDFIHEFELLIRIILEGPLQIYNDESDSMSSKPRTFRSQLVVFDTAWCTFLNCFVMWKVKDAVSLEEDLVRAACQLELSMIQKCKMSSGVNSSDLSHDMKAIQKQVTDDHKLLREKVRHLSGDAGIERMQSALDEMRLKYKENGSPIGSPIMSVSSPGMPSFVDGAATPTTTSDARVETSGRVVRSLFKDENIDSSEQASSSAAAIPSKSSSSSVTAANSSAGQLGGSVNKLITENEVIVNELLHEKRRALVDRLDTAQKDEVSLKAKVKEAMEKAFWDGVMNSVEEEGPDYGRVINLVREVRDEISEMAPESWRSTIMEALDLEVLSQVLKSGNLDIAYLGKILEFALATLQKLSSPAYEDEMKVKYQKLLQELTEACQSRDGNAKSSPAVAMIRGLRFVLEQIQTVKSEISKARIKLMEPLLKGPAGLEYLGKAFANRHGSPLDACLSLPLTKQWLSSLRSCSDQEWEEHNSNSLSALASHENPSQVFLPSTALRTGGSFQVKQRTAPDAGSSNEQSAVVPECSGDRVDLLVRLGLLKMVTEVSSITLETLPETFTLNLSRLRGVQAEIQKLLVVTTSVLVCRQTLLMERGAVSSAEMENIVSKCSEQLLQLLDRGGDDAGIAEIVGIISSFSSQDSSSSVSEDENSRKLQSRKEVMGRMLARSLQAGDPVFSKVSRAVYSAARGVVLAGSGLKGRKLAETALRQVGAAVLAGRVVEAAEVLVVAAGISVTVHGPWYATLLNSV
;
A
#
# COMPACT_ATOMS: atom_id res chain seq x y z
N MET A 1 25.69 64.23 -14.05
CA MET A 1 25.22 63.30 -15.11
C MET A 1 26.10 62.06 -14.99
N ALA A 2 25.63 60.91 -14.51
CA ALA A 2 24.63 60.00 -15.10
C ALA A 2 25.10 59.53 -16.50
N THR A 3 25.30 58.24 -16.81
CA THR A 3 25.04 56.93 -16.13
C THR A 3 26.28 56.03 -16.28
N GLY A 4 26.59 55.06 -15.41
CA GLY A 4 25.89 53.78 -15.21
C GLY A 4 26.54 52.65 -16.02
N VAL A 5 27.73 52.18 -15.62
CA VAL A 5 28.43 51.02 -16.22
C VAL A 5 28.96 50.09 -15.12
N GLU A 6 28.86 48.80 -15.36
CA GLU A 6 29.19 47.71 -14.44
C GLU A 6 30.70 47.55 -14.22
N SER A 7 31.10 47.39 -12.95
CA SER A 7 32.29 46.62 -12.58
C SER A 7 32.08 45.96 -11.22
N SER A 8 32.66 44.77 -11.02
CA SER A 8 32.30 43.87 -9.91
C SER A 8 32.80 44.35 -8.54
N PRO A 9 31.99 44.25 -7.48
CA PRO A 9 32.48 44.22 -6.10
C PRO A 9 32.88 42.79 -5.66
N PRO A 10 33.69 42.63 -4.60
CA PRO A 10 34.47 41.41 -4.37
C PRO A 10 33.86 40.46 -3.35
N SER A 11 34.54 39.32 -3.15
CA SER A 11 34.32 38.40 -2.04
C SER A 11 34.42 39.11 -0.66
N PRO A 12 33.41 38.99 0.22
CA PRO A 12 33.57 39.32 1.62
C PRO A 12 34.22 38.13 2.36
N SER A 13 35.55 38.16 2.45
CA SER A 13 36.26 37.50 3.55
C SER A 13 35.87 38.15 4.89
N PRO A 14 35.85 37.42 6.02
CA PRO A 14 35.29 37.94 7.27
C PRO A 14 36.22 38.92 8.01
N PRO A 15 35.74 40.11 8.41
CA PRO A 15 36.29 40.86 9.54
C PRO A 15 35.60 40.35 10.83
N SER A 16 36.25 39.85 11.88
CA SER A 16 37.54 40.16 12.53
C SER A 16 37.59 41.54 13.21
N GLY A 17 37.71 41.50 14.53
CA GLY A 17 37.83 42.61 15.48
C GLY A 17 37.15 42.23 16.80
N THR A 18 37.64 41.36 17.69
CA THR A 18 38.99 40.92 18.12
C THR A 18 39.83 41.87 18.99
N VAL A 19 39.83 41.57 20.30
CA VAL A 19 41.02 41.22 21.12
C VAL A 19 41.73 42.31 21.98
N LYS A 20 42.16 41.88 23.19
CA LYS A 20 42.99 42.54 24.25
C LYS A 20 42.21 43.35 25.29
N LYS A 21 42.59 43.41 26.58
CA LYS A 21 43.78 42.95 27.37
C LYS A 21 43.28 42.78 28.84
N VAL A 22 43.87 42.05 29.80
CA VAL A 22 45.22 41.97 30.41
C VAL A 22 45.29 40.59 31.10
N ALA A 23 46.25 39.69 30.82
CA ALA A 23 47.61 39.57 31.37
C ALA A 23 47.72 39.20 32.88
N ALA A 24 48.74 38.43 33.23
CA ALA A 24 48.94 37.82 34.54
C ALA A 24 49.99 38.54 35.42
N SER A 25 49.84 38.43 36.73
CA SER A 25 50.88 38.39 37.79
C SER A 25 50.13 38.28 39.13
N GLY A 26 50.22 37.19 39.91
CA GLY A 26 51.22 37.03 40.99
C GLY A 26 50.60 37.48 42.33
N ILE A 27 50.82 36.92 43.53
CA ILE A 27 51.69 35.88 44.13
C ILE A 27 50.81 35.27 45.27
N ALA A 28 50.79 33.97 45.60
CA ALA A 28 51.75 33.32 46.50
C ALA A 28 51.58 31.79 46.54
N LEU A 29 52.67 31.11 46.85
CA LEU A 29 52.72 29.71 47.29
C LEU A 29 52.27 29.62 48.77
N ASP A 30 51.66 28.51 49.19
CA ASP A 30 52.42 27.53 49.98
C ASP A 30 51.69 26.19 50.18
N PHE A 31 52.50 25.17 50.41
CA PHE A 31 52.19 23.75 50.68
C PHE A 31 52.18 23.49 52.22
N PRO A 32 52.01 22.26 52.73
CA PRO A 32 51.06 21.18 52.43
C PRO A 32 50.40 20.63 53.74
N VAL A 33 50.26 19.29 53.83
CA VAL A 33 49.95 18.42 55.00
C VAL A 33 48.45 18.13 55.22
N THR A 34 47.93 16.99 54.73
CA THR A 34 47.91 15.60 55.28
C THR A 34 47.01 15.38 56.51
N ASP A 35 46.44 14.17 56.53
CA ASP A 35 45.89 13.40 57.65
C ASP A 35 44.39 13.53 58.04
N ALA A 36 43.77 12.35 57.98
CA ALA A 36 42.55 11.93 58.68
C ALA A 36 42.90 11.70 60.20
N PRO A 37 42.00 11.26 61.13
CA PRO A 37 40.83 10.40 60.90
C PRO A 37 39.60 10.60 61.82
N SER A 38 38.65 9.65 61.71
CA SER A 38 37.82 9.09 62.79
C SER A 38 37.22 10.04 63.85
N SER A 39 35.94 10.41 63.76
CA SER A 39 34.77 9.64 64.22
C SER A 39 34.49 9.66 65.74
N SER A 40 33.38 10.29 66.11
CA SER A 40 32.50 9.83 67.20
C SER A 40 31.11 10.46 67.05
N SER A 41 30.06 9.64 66.98
CA SER A 41 28.67 10.11 67.00
C SER A 41 28.19 10.43 68.42
N PRO A 42 27.28 11.41 68.57
CA PRO A 42 26.20 11.29 69.56
C PRO A 42 24.82 11.68 68.92
N PRO A 43 23.66 11.63 69.61
CA PRO A 43 22.50 10.92 69.05
C PRO A 43 21.47 11.79 68.29
N ARG A 44 20.53 11.11 67.62
CA ARG A 44 19.50 11.71 66.77
C ARG A 44 18.50 12.59 67.55
N ILE A 45 18.52 13.90 67.28
CA ILE A 45 17.42 14.82 67.62
C ILE A 45 16.18 14.49 66.75
N PRO A 46 14.97 14.34 67.32
CA PRO A 46 13.75 14.07 66.56
C PRO A 46 13.41 15.14 65.50
N LYS A 47 13.00 14.71 64.30
CA LYS A 47 12.78 15.56 63.12
C LYS A 47 11.82 16.76 63.36
N ARG A 48 10.86 16.65 64.30
CA ARG A 48 9.94 17.74 64.67
C ARG A 48 10.63 18.98 65.24
N LEU A 49 11.72 18.83 66.01
CA LEU A 49 12.44 19.97 66.60
C LEU A 49 13.33 20.67 65.58
N ARG A 50 14.00 19.91 64.70
CA ARG A 50 14.83 20.47 63.61
C ARG A 50 14.04 21.37 62.66
N LYS A 51 12.76 21.03 62.38
CA LYS A 51 11.93 21.84 61.49
C LYS A 51 11.53 23.19 62.11
N ARG A 52 11.14 23.21 63.41
CA ARG A 52 10.79 24.45 64.12
C ARG A 52 11.95 25.45 64.25
N MET A 53 13.20 24.99 64.32
CA MET A 53 14.37 25.88 64.42
C MET A 53 14.83 26.45 63.06
N LEU A 54 14.40 25.86 61.94
CA LEU A 54 14.74 26.33 60.58
C LEU A 54 13.70 27.29 59.99
N GLU A 55 12.46 27.30 60.49
CA GLU A 55 11.38 28.18 60.02
C GLU A 55 11.39 29.59 60.67
N ALA A 56 12.37 29.91 61.53
CA ALA A 56 12.41 31.12 62.37
C ALA A 56 13.38 32.23 61.89
N LYS A 57 13.43 32.49 60.58
CA LYS A 57 13.97 33.72 59.94
C LYS A 57 13.15 33.92 58.66
N THR A 58 12.45 35.03 58.37
CA THR A 58 12.55 36.41 58.88
C THR A 58 11.16 37.06 58.99
N SER A 59 10.86 37.74 60.10
CA SER A 59 9.83 38.79 60.13
C SER A 59 10.53 40.15 60.07
N PRO A 60 9.97 41.18 59.42
CA PRO A 60 10.59 42.50 59.34
C PRO A 60 10.71 43.12 60.74
N VAL A 61 11.67 44.03 60.89
CA VAL A 61 11.92 44.77 62.14
C VAL A 61 10.62 45.43 62.60
N SER A 62 10.07 44.98 63.72
CA SER A 62 8.92 45.63 64.35
C SER A 62 9.32 47.06 64.69
N SER A 63 8.59 48.04 64.15
CA SER A 63 8.91 49.45 64.38
C SER A 63 8.88 49.77 65.88
N VAL A 64 9.60 50.82 66.29
CA VAL A 64 9.60 51.26 67.71
C VAL A 64 8.16 51.48 68.20
N GLN A 65 7.27 51.99 67.35
CA GLN A 65 5.84 52.13 67.65
C GLN A 65 5.13 50.79 67.92
N GLU A 66 5.47 49.69 67.23
CA GLU A 66 4.90 48.37 67.57
C GLU A 66 5.39 47.83 68.92
N ILE A 67 6.66 48.10 69.26
CA ILE A 67 7.24 47.68 70.54
C ILE A 67 6.60 48.50 71.67
N GLU A 68 6.52 49.82 71.51
CA GLU A 68 5.82 50.72 72.44
C GLU A 68 4.33 50.43 72.55
N ALA A 69 3.65 50.04 71.46
CA ALA A 69 2.26 49.61 71.49
C ALA A 69 2.10 48.32 72.31
N LYS A 70 2.96 47.32 72.09
CA LYS A 70 2.95 46.06 72.86
C LYS A 70 3.31 46.27 74.34
N LEU A 71 4.19 47.22 74.65
CA LEU A 71 4.51 47.62 76.03
C LEU A 71 3.34 48.36 76.69
N ARG A 72 2.73 49.35 76.02
CA ARG A 72 1.53 50.04 76.51
C ARG A 72 0.35 49.09 76.72
N ASP A 73 0.18 48.10 75.85
CA ASP A 73 -0.83 47.06 75.96
C ASP A 73 -0.53 46.05 77.10
N ALA A 74 0.75 45.75 77.36
CA ALA A 74 1.17 45.01 78.55
C ALA A 74 0.94 45.81 79.85
N ASP A 75 1.16 47.12 79.83
CA ASP A 75 0.87 48.00 80.97
C ASP A 75 -0.62 48.20 81.20
N LEU A 76 -1.42 48.27 80.13
CA LEU A 76 -2.88 48.26 80.24
C LEU A 76 -3.38 46.98 80.91
N ARG A 77 -2.86 45.81 80.50
CA ARG A 77 -3.14 44.53 81.17
C ARG A 77 -2.70 44.52 82.64
N ARG A 78 -1.52 45.05 82.96
CA ARG A 78 -1.04 45.17 84.36
C ARG A 78 -1.97 46.07 85.19
N ARG A 79 -2.38 47.23 84.66
CA ARG A 79 -3.33 48.14 85.33
C ARG A 79 -4.70 47.48 85.54
N GLN A 80 -5.27 46.85 84.51
CA GLN A 80 -6.54 46.10 84.64
C GLN A 80 -6.46 44.97 85.67
N PHE A 81 -5.31 44.29 85.78
CA PHE A 81 -5.08 43.27 86.81
C PHE A 81 -4.99 43.89 88.21
N HIS A 82 -4.28 45.01 88.38
CA HIS A 82 -4.23 45.74 89.65
C HIS A 82 -5.58 46.34 90.07
N ASP A 83 -6.38 46.86 89.12
CA ASP A 83 -7.75 47.32 89.39
C ASP A 83 -8.67 46.16 89.77
N MET A 84 -8.56 45.01 89.10
CA MET A 84 -9.32 43.81 89.48
C MET A 84 -8.91 43.26 90.85
N LEU A 85 -7.63 43.43 91.25
CA LEU A 85 -7.19 43.15 92.62
C LEU A 85 -7.68 44.22 93.61
N SER A 86 -7.71 45.50 93.26
CA SER A 86 -8.19 46.57 94.14
C SER A 86 -9.69 46.46 94.40
N ILE A 87 -10.48 46.06 93.40
CA ILE A 87 -11.91 45.73 93.54
C ILE A 87 -12.13 44.54 94.48
N LYS A 88 -11.23 43.54 94.48
CA LYS A 88 -11.27 42.41 95.43
C LYS A 88 -10.75 42.77 96.83
N ALA A 89 -9.86 43.76 96.95
CA ALA A 89 -9.23 44.18 98.20
C ALA A 89 -9.99 45.29 98.93
N ARG A 90 -11.00 45.94 98.32
CA ARG A 90 -11.91 46.83 99.04
C ARG A 90 -12.70 46.01 100.08
N PRO A 91 -12.64 46.34 101.39
CA PRO A 91 -13.58 45.76 102.33
C PRO A 91 -15.00 46.13 101.89
N LYS A 92 -15.93 45.16 101.96
CA LYS A 92 -17.35 45.41 101.72
C LYS A 92 -17.77 46.63 102.55
N PRO A 93 -18.47 47.63 101.98
CA PRO A 93 -19.07 48.67 102.82
C PRO A 93 -19.98 47.96 103.83
N ARG A 94 -19.81 48.28 105.11
CA ARG A 94 -20.67 47.80 106.19
C ARG A 94 -22.11 48.14 105.80
N SER A 95 -22.98 47.13 105.75
CA SER A 95 -24.42 47.33 105.55
C SER A 95 -24.91 48.36 106.57
N PRO A 96 -25.73 49.36 106.19
CA PRO A 96 -26.38 50.20 107.17
C PRO A 96 -27.20 49.35 108.13
N SER A 97 -27.07 49.62 109.42
CA SER A 97 -27.90 49.06 110.48
C SER A 97 -29.37 49.35 110.19
N ARG A 98 -30.19 48.29 110.10
CA ARG A 98 -31.61 48.41 109.77
C ARG A 98 -32.42 48.72 111.04
N SER A 99 -32.81 49.97 111.20
CA SER A 99 -33.73 50.41 112.25
C SER A 99 -35.15 50.60 111.69
N SER A 100 -36.13 49.97 112.35
CA SER A 100 -37.58 50.25 112.39
C SER A 100 -38.45 50.37 111.12
N SER A 101 -39.65 49.79 111.23
CA SER A 101 -40.95 50.18 110.62
C SER A 101 -41.06 50.34 109.10
N GLN A 102 -41.58 49.33 108.41
CA GLN A 102 -43.02 49.19 108.11
C GLN A 102 -43.28 47.86 107.37
N ASP A 103 -44.52 47.35 107.46
CA ASP A 103 -44.90 45.99 107.06
C ASP A 103 -45.57 45.94 105.67
N GLU A 104 -45.12 46.82 104.77
CA GLU A 104 -45.56 46.88 103.37
C GLU A 104 -44.37 46.50 102.45
N ASP A 105 -44.69 45.99 101.25
CA ASP A 105 -43.74 45.69 100.16
C ASP A 105 -42.79 44.47 100.26
N LEU A 106 -43.28 43.33 100.75
CA LEU A 106 -42.73 42.04 100.30
C LEU A 106 -43.04 41.77 98.81
N GLY A 107 -44.25 42.13 98.34
CA GLY A 107 -44.68 41.99 96.95
C GLY A 107 -43.84 42.82 95.97
N GLN A 108 -43.81 44.14 96.14
CA GLN A 108 -43.02 45.04 95.27
C GLN A 108 -41.51 44.70 95.29
N ARG A 109 -40.96 44.20 96.40
CA ARG A 109 -39.57 43.71 96.44
C ARG A 109 -39.34 42.44 95.62
N LEU A 110 -40.31 41.54 95.56
CA LEU A 110 -40.21 40.32 94.76
C LEU A 110 -40.39 40.64 93.27
N GLU A 111 -41.34 41.53 92.95
CA GLU A 111 -41.55 42.07 91.61
C GLU A 111 -40.32 42.84 91.09
N ALA A 112 -39.74 43.75 91.88
CA ALA A 112 -38.51 44.45 91.54
C ALA A 112 -37.32 43.50 91.31
N LYS A 113 -37.24 42.38 92.05
CA LYS A 113 -36.24 41.33 91.83
C LYS A 113 -36.51 40.54 90.54
N LEU A 114 -37.76 40.21 90.23
CA LEU A 114 -38.14 39.54 88.98
C LEU A 114 -37.86 40.44 87.77
N LEU A 115 -38.26 41.70 87.81
CA LEU A 115 -37.96 42.70 86.77
C LEU A 115 -36.45 42.93 86.61
N ALA A 116 -35.68 42.92 87.69
CA ALA A 116 -34.20 42.99 87.62
C ALA A 116 -33.59 41.71 87.02
N ALA A 117 -34.13 40.53 87.35
CA ALA A 117 -33.70 39.25 86.78
C ALA A 117 -34.05 39.14 85.29
N GLU A 118 -35.23 39.63 84.89
CA GLU A 118 -35.66 39.67 83.49
C GLU A 118 -34.81 40.64 82.66
N ARG A 119 -34.59 41.88 83.13
CA ARG A 119 -33.66 42.83 82.49
C ARG A 119 -32.26 42.24 82.36
N LYS A 120 -31.78 41.49 83.37
CA LYS A 120 -30.50 40.76 83.30
C LYS A 120 -30.53 39.60 82.29
N ARG A 121 -31.63 38.85 82.19
CA ARG A 121 -31.80 37.77 81.20
C ARG A 121 -31.80 38.34 79.77
N LEU A 122 -32.55 39.40 79.53
CA LEU A 122 -32.58 40.11 78.25
C LEU A 122 -31.19 40.67 77.90
N GLY A 123 -30.50 41.31 78.86
CA GLY A 123 -29.13 41.79 78.69
C GLY A 123 -28.11 40.67 78.39
N MET A 124 -28.30 39.46 78.91
CA MET A 124 -27.48 38.30 78.55
C MET A 124 -27.79 37.77 77.14
N LEU A 125 -29.06 37.75 76.74
CA LEU A 125 -29.50 37.32 75.41
C LEU A 125 -29.03 38.28 74.32
N THR A 126 -29.17 39.60 74.51
CA THR A 126 -28.68 40.59 73.54
C THR A 126 -27.16 40.54 73.41
N ASN A 127 -26.42 40.39 74.52
CA ASN A 127 -24.97 40.19 74.47
C ASN A 127 -24.56 38.88 73.77
N ALA A 128 -25.34 37.81 73.88
CA ALA A 128 -25.11 36.56 73.15
C ALA A 128 -25.39 36.72 71.64
N GLN A 129 -26.51 37.36 71.28
CA GLN A 129 -26.86 37.65 69.88
C GLN A 129 -25.82 38.55 69.20
N MET A 130 -25.39 39.63 69.87
CA MET A 130 -24.33 40.52 69.35
C MET A 130 -22.99 39.79 69.15
N ARG A 131 -22.65 38.83 70.02
CA ARG A 131 -21.45 38.00 69.85
C ARG A 131 -21.57 37.03 68.66
N LEU A 132 -22.74 36.42 68.47
CA LEU A 132 -22.99 35.52 67.34
C LEU A 132 -22.97 36.28 66.00
N ALA A 133 -23.68 37.41 65.92
CA ALA A 133 -23.67 38.28 64.73
C ALA A 133 -22.25 38.68 64.32
N LYS A 134 -21.41 39.08 65.28
CA LYS A 134 -20.00 39.43 65.03
C LYS A 134 -19.14 38.24 64.59
N LEU A 135 -19.44 37.03 65.05
CA LEU A 135 -18.75 35.82 64.57
C LEU A 135 -19.18 35.44 63.15
N ASP A 136 -20.45 35.66 62.78
CA ASP A 136 -20.95 35.41 61.43
C ASP A 136 -20.46 36.46 60.43
N GLU A 137 -20.35 37.73 60.83
CA GLU A 137 -19.67 38.79 60.07
C GLU A 137 -18.23 38.38 59.71
N LEU A 138 -17.43 37.98 60.72
CA LEU A 138 -16.06 37.49 60.50
C LEU A 138 -15.99 36.24 59.62
N ARG A 139 -16.97 35.32 59.72
CA ARG A 139 -17.06 34.15 58.82
C ARG A 139 -17.33 34.57 57.38
N GLN A 140 -18.21 35.53 57.16
CA GLN A 140 -18.54 36.07 55.83
C GLN A 140 -17.33 36.81 55.23
N GLU A 141 -16.62 37.63 56.00
CA GLU A 141 -15.39 38.30 55.57
C GLU A 141 -14.31 37.30 55.15
N VAL A 142 -14.09 36.24 55.93
CA VAL A 142 -13.13 35.17 55.62
C VAL A 142 -13.55 34.43 54.35
N LYS A 143 -14.83 34.08 54.20
CA LYS A 143 -15.38 33.43 53.00
C LYS A 143 -15.16 34.29 51.75
N ALA A 144 -15.60 35.55 51.77
CA ALA A 144 -15.38 36.51 50.68
C ALA A 144 -13.88 36.78 50.42
N GLY A 145 -13.02 36.66 51.43
CA GLY A 145 -11.58 36.72 51.31
C GLY A 145 -10.95 35.50 50.61
N VAL A 146 -11.51 34.30 50.81
CA VAL A 146 -11.13 33.06 50.11
C VAL A 146 -11.58 33.12 48.65
N GLU A 147 -12.85 33.47 48.40
CA GLU A 147 -13.43 33.56 47.05
C GLU A 147 -12.64 34.56 46.18
N ARG A 148 -12.35 35.75 46.71
CA ARG A 148 -11.49 36.74 46.02
C ARG A 148 -10.05 36.27 45.80
N ARG A 149 -9.53 35.28 46.54
CA ARG A 149 -8.21 34.68 46.24
C ARG A 149 -8.32 33.69 45.08
N PHE A 150 -9.33 32.83 45.11
CA PHE A 150 -9.59 31.84 44.06
C PHE A 150 -9.84 32.52 42.71
N GLU A 151 -10.64 33.59 42.66
CA GLU A 151 -10.92 34.32 41.41
C GLU A 151 -9.64 34.96 40.81
N ARG A 152 -8.77 35.53 41.66
CA ARG A 152 -7.48 36.07 41.22
C ARG A 152 -6.51 34.98 40.74
N GLU A 153 -6.55 33.80 41.34
CA GLU A 153 -5.74 32.66 40.89
C GLU A 153 -6.25 32.11 39.56
N ARG A 154 -7.58 31.99 39.40
CA ARG A 154 -8.24 31.64 38.14
C ARG A 154 -7.88 32.61 37.01
N GLN A 155 -7.92 33.93 37.25
CA GLN A 155 -7.52 34.94 36.26
C GLN A 155 -6.03 34.85 35.89
N ARG A 156 -5.14 34.60 36.87
CA ARG A 156 -3.70 34.38 36.62
C ARG A 156 -3.43 33.10 35.84
N LEU A 157 -4.21 32.05 36.06
CA LEU A 157 -4.10 30.81 35.30
C LEU A 157 -4.68 30.96 33.89
N GLY A 158 -5.81 31.65 33.72
CA GLY A 158 -6.40 31.97 32.41
C GLY A 158 -5.41 32.71 31.51
N THR A 159 -4.91 33.87 31.95
CA THR A 159 -3.90 34.66 31.23
C THR A 159 -2.60 33.87 30.93
N LYS A 160 -2.19 32.95 31.83
CA LYS A 160 -1.04 32.07 31.61
C LYS A 160 -1.31 30.93 30.61
N VAL A 161 -2.55 30.48 30.49
CA VAL A 161 -2.97 29.52 29.46
C VAL A 161 -3.08 30.24 28.11
N GLU A 162 -3.74 31.40 28.06
CA GLU A 162 -3.88 32.23 26.85
C GLU A 162 -2.52 32.57 26.22
N SER A 163 -1.56 33.07 27.01
CA SER A 163 -0.20 33.36 26.54
C SER A 163 0.54 32.13 26.02
N ARG A 164 0.31 30.95 26.60
CA ARG A 164 0.87 29.68 26.09
C ARG A 164 0.20 29.19 24.82
N VAL A 165 -1.10 29.43 24.65
CA VAL A 165 -1.83 29.11 23.41
C VAL A 165 -1.31 30.01 22.28
N GLN A 166 -1.23 31.32 22.50
CA GLN A 166 -0.66 32.28 21.54
C GLN A 166 0.78 31.88 21.14
N GLN A 167 1.64 31.58 22.12
CA GLN A 167 3.01 31.12 21.85
C GLN A 167 3.05 29.80 21.07
N ALA A 168 2.11 28.88 21.30
CA ALA A 168 2.00 27.63 20.54
C ALA A 168 1.54 27.87 19.09
N GLU A 169 0.63 28.81 18.87
CA GLU A 169 0.18 29.23 17.54
C GLU A 169 1.29 29.93 16.74
N GLU A 170 2.04 30.84 17.36
CA GLU A 170 3.22 31.47 16.75
C GLU A 170 4.26 30.41 16.34
N ASN A 171 4.59 29.47 17.23
CA ASN A 171 5.51 28.37 16.94
C ASN A 171 5.00 27.47 15.80
N ARG A 172 3.70 27.15 15.78
CA ARG A 172 3.05 26.41 14.68
C ARG A 172 3.17 27.18 13.36
N MET A 173 2.94 28.49 13.35
CA MET A 173 3.05 29.33 12.15
C MET A 173 4.50 29.43 11.65
N LEU A 174 5.48 29.55 12.54
CA LEU A 174 6.90 29.51 12.20
C LEU A 174 7.32 28.16 11.60
N LEU A 175 6.85 27.05 12.17
CA LEU A 175 7.11 25.70 11.64
C LEU A 175 6.53 25.53 10.22
N LEU A 176 5.29 25.98 10.00
CA LEU A 176 4.64 25.96 8.69
C LEU A 176 5.36 26.85 7.66
N LYS A 177 5.85 28.03 8.08
CA LYS A 177 6.64 28.92 7.23
C LYS A 177 7.98 28.28 6.83
N ALA A 178 8.70 27.69 7.79
CA ALA A 178 9.94 26.97 7.55
C ALA A 178 9.74 25.75 6.62
N TYR A 179 8.64 25.00 6.80
CA TYR A 179 8.28 23.89 5.91
C TYR A 179 8.01 24.36 4.47
N LYS A 180 7.20 25.41 4.30
CA LYS A 180 6.93 26.03 2.99
C LYS A 180 8.21 26.51 2.30
N GLN A 181 9.14 27.13 3.04
CA GLN A 181 10.44 27.56 2.52
C GLN A 181 11.33 26.38 2.10
N ARG A 182 11.41 25.32 2.90
CA ARG A 182 12.15 24.10 2.53
C ARG A 182 11.58 23.48 1.25
N HIS A 183 10.26 23.34 1.17
CA HIS A 183 9.58 22.80 -0.01
C HIS A 183 9.82 23.64 -1.27
N ALA A 184 9.77 24.98 -1.15
CA ALA A 184 10.11 25.89 -2.25
C ALA A 184 11.56 25.69 -2.72
N SER A 185 12.54 25.62 -1.79
CA SER A 185 13.95 25.39 -2.14
C SER A 185 14.22 24.04 -2.80
N VAL A 186 13.46 22.99 -2.44
CA VAL A 186 13.55 21.67 -3.08
C VAL A 186 12.97 21.71 -4.49
N LYS A 187 11.82 22.39 -4.68
CA LYS A 187 11.19 22.60 -6.00
C LYS A 187 12.08 23.43 -6.94
N GLU A 188 12.83 24.39 -6.40
CA GLU A 188 13.79 25.18 -7.17
C GLU A 188 15.02 24.35 -7.58
N ARG A 189 15.60 23.56 -6.65
CA ARG A 189 16.71 22.65 -7.00
C ARG A 189 16.31 21.60 -8.02
N SER A 190 15.10 21.07 -7.95
CA SER A 190 14.61 20.09 -8.93
C SER A 190 14.36 20.72 -10.30
N SER A 191 13.83 21.94 -10.38
CA SER A 191 13.67 22.65 -11.65
C SER A 191 15.02 23.05 -12.28
N GLN A 192 15.99 23.52 -11.48
CA GLN A 192 17.35 23.79 -11.95
C GLN A 192 18.04 22.51 -12.47
N SER A 193 17.91 21.39 -11.76
CA SER A 193 18.43 20.09 -12.20
C SER A 193 17.79 19.62 -13.51
N LEU A 194 16.47 19.80 -13.66
CA LEU A 194 15.74 19.49 -14.88
C LEU A 194 16.21 20.36 -16.05
N MET A 195 16.36 21.67 -15.86
CA MET A 195 16.91 22.57 -16.89
C MET A 195 18.33 22.17 -17.32
N GLN A 196 19.20 21.79 -16.37
CA GLN A 196 20.53 21.28 -16.70
C GLN A 196 20.49 19.95 -17.47
N ARG A 197 19.53 19.07 -17.18
CA ARG A 197 19.32 17.82 -17.92
C ARG A 197 18.86 18.08 -19.35
N ILE A 198 17.87 18.95 -19.54
CA ILE A 198 17.36 19.39 -20.85
C ILE A 198 18.50 20.05 -21.67
N ALA A 199 19.30 20.93 -21.06
CA ALA A 199 20.43 21.56 -21.73
C ALA A 199 21.52 20.55 -22.17
N LYS A 200 21.78 19.50 -21.38
CA LYS A 200 22.68 18.40 -21.76
C LYS A 200 22.11 17.55 -22.89
N GLU A 201 20.80 17.28 -22.87
CA GLU A 201 20.10 16.52 -23.90
C GLU A 201 20.05 17.28 -25.23
N ASN A 202 19.78 18.58 -25.22
CA ASN A 202 19.80 19.42 -26.42
C ASN A 202 21.20 19.46 -27.04
N LYS A 203 22.26 19.64 -26.23
CA LYS A 203 23.66 19.54 -26.69
C LYS A 203 24.02 18.15 -27.25
N TYR A 204 23.36 17.08 -26.79
CA TYR A 204 23.51 15.75 -27.39
C TYR A 204 22.79 15.65 -28.74
N LYS A 205 21.52 16.10 -28.81
CA LYS A 205 20.73 16.15 -30.06
C LYS A 205 21.44 16.96 -31.14
N GLU A 206 21.97 18.14 -30.82
CA GLU A 206 22.79 18.97 -31.72
C GLU A 206 23.98 18.19 -32.30
N ARG A 207 24.75 17.49 -31.46
CA ARG A 207 25.90 16.67 -31.91
C ARG A 207 25.47 15.51 -32.80
N VAL A 208 24.35 14.86 -32.50
CA VAL A 208 23.79 13.79 -33.33
C VAL A 208 23.33 14.33 -34.69
N CYS A 209 22.60 15.44 -34.72
CA CYS A 209 22.19 16.12 -35.95
C CYS A 209 23.40 16.56 -36.79
N ALA A 210 24.42 17.16 -36.17
CA ALA A 210 25.66 17.53 -36.84
C ALA A 210 26.38 16.30 -37.45
N ALA A 211 26.45 15.18 -36.73
CA ALA A 211 27.03 13.94 -37.23
C ALA A 211 26.22 13.31 -38.38
N ILE A 212 24.89 13.41 -38.35
CA ILE A 212 24.01 12.98 -39.46
C ILE A 212 24.24 13.86 -40.69
N ASN A 213 24.27 15.19 -40.52
CA ASN A 213 24.50 16.13 -41.61
C ASN A 213 25.91 15.95 -42.22
N GLN A 214 26.94 15.72 -41.40
CA GLN A 214 28.28 15.39 -41.88
C GLN A 214 28.31 14.08 -42.68
N LYS A 215 27.57 13.05 -42.24
CA LYS A 215 27.43 11.79 -43.00
C LYS A 215 26.70 11.99 -44.33
N ARG A 216 25.63 12.81 -44.37
CA ARG A 216 24.91 13.16 -45.61
C ARG A 216 25.83 13.90 -46.59
N ALA A 217 26.49 14.97 -46.15
CA ALA A 217 27.45 15.71 -46.98
C ALA A 217 28.61 14.83 -47.49
N ALA A 218 29.11 13.90 -46.67
CA ALA A 218 30.14 12.95 -47.08
C ALA A 218 29.63 11.90 -48.10
N ALA A 219 28.34 11.52 -48.04
CA ALA A 219 27.70 10.66 -49.02
C ALA A 219 27.44 11.41 -50.34
N GLU A 220 26.96 12.65 -50.29
CA GLU A 220 26.76 13.49 -51.46
C GLU A 220 28.08 13.80 -52.18
N LYS A 221 29.14 14.13 -51.45
CA LYS A 221 30.49 14.33 -52.03
C LYS A 221 31.00 13.07 -52.73
N LYS A 222 30.70 11.88 -52.22
CA LYS A 222 31.00 10.61 -52.92
C LYS A 222 30.14 10.43 -54.17
N ARG A 223 28.84 10.73 -54.10
CA ARG A 223 27.91 10.66 -55.25
C ARG A 223 28.37 11.58 -56.37
N LEU A 224 28.70 12.83 -56.06
CA LEU A 224 29.23 13.80 -57.02
C LEU A 224 30.56 13.33 -57.63
N GLY A 225 31.50 12.83 -56.82
CA GLY A 225 32.76 12.28 -57.32
C GLY A 225 32.60 11.06 -58.24
N LEU A 226 31.57 10.23 -58.02
CA LEU A 226 31.21 9.14 -58.94
C LEU A 226 30.63 9.68 -60.25
N LEU A 227 29.69 10.63 -60.18
CA LEU A 227 29.11 11.28 -61.36
C LEU A 227 30.14 12.05 -62.19
N GLU A 228 31.12 12.70 -61.56
CA GLU A 228 32.26 13.32 -62.25
C GLU A 228 33.16 12.28 -62.94
N ALA A 229 33.41 11.14 -62.30
CA ALA A 229 34.16 10.05 -62.89
C ALA A 229 33.41 9.39 -64.07
N GLU A 230 32.08 9.32 -64.01
CA GLU A 230 31.24 8.86 -65.12
C GLU A 230 31.19 9.87 -66.26
N LYS A 231 31.04 11.18 -65.97
CA LYS A 231 31.17 12.25 -66.97
C LYS A 231 32.52 12.20 -67.67
N LYS A 232 33.62 12.07 -66.92
CA LYS A 232 34.97 11.91 -67.50
C LYS A 232 35.06 10.68 -68.41
N LYS A 233 34.62 9.50 -67.95
CA LYS A 233 34.56 8.30 -68.80
C LYS A 233 33.68 8.47 -70.05
N ALA A 234 32.59 9.23 -69.98
CA ALA A 234 31.76 9.53 -71.13
C ALA A 234 32.48 10.46 -72.12
N CYS A 235 33.14 11.52 -71.64
CA CYS A 235 34.00 12.37 -72.45
C CYS A 235 35.16 11.59 -73.08
N ASP A 236 35.82 10.71 -72.32
CA ASP A 236 36.90 9.85 -72.81
C ASP A 236 36.40 8.89 -73.90
N ARG A 237 35.18 8.33 -73.76
CA ARG A 237 34.54 7.52 -74.81
C ARG A 237 34.21 8.34 -76.05
N ILE A 238 33.73 9.57 -75.91
CA ILE A 238 33.46 10.46 -77.04
C ILE A 238 34.78 10.81 -77.75
N LEU A 239 35.84 11.11 -77.01
CA LEU A 239 37.19 11.33 -77.55
C LEU A 239 37.75 10.07 -78.22
N GLN A 240 37.54 8.88 -77.65
CA GLN A 240 37.92 7.60 -78.27
C GLN A 240 37.12 7.31 -79.54
N VAL A 241 35.83 7.69 -79.62
CA VAL A 241 35.03 7.57 -80.84
C VAL A 241 35.48 8.58 -81.90
N GLN A 242 35.81 9.82 -81.52
CA GLN A 242 36.39 10.81 -82.42
C GLN A 242 37.79 10.42 -82.91
N GLN A 243 38.61 9.84 -82.03
CA GLN A 243 39.91 9.27 -82.39
C GLN A 243 39.75 8.02 -83.25
N ALA A 244 38.78 7.14 -82.98
CA ALA A 244 38.48 5.98 -83.81
C ALA A 244 37.95 6.37 -85.20
N ALA A 245 37.17 7.45 -85.32
CA ALA A 245 36.74 7.99 -86.60
C ALA A 245 37.91 8.60 -87.40
N LYS A 246 38.82 9.34 -86.73
CA LYS A 246 40.08 9.81 -87.35
C LYS A 246 40.99 8.65 -87.74
N LEU A 247 41.12 7.64 -86.88
CA LEU A 247 41.91 6.43 -87.10
C LEU A 247 41.29 5.53 -88.19
N PHE A 248 39.97 5.48 -88.38
CA PHE A 248 39.36 4.75 -89.50
C PHE A 248 39.78 5.36 -90.85
N ASN A 249 39.82 6.70 -90.92
CA ASN A 249 40.30 7.44 -92.09
C ASN A 249 41.83 7.33 -92.31
N GLN A 250 42.62 7.10 -91.25
CA GLN A 250 44.07 6.84 -91.34
C GLN A 250 44.42 5.35 -91.56
N ALA A 251 43.63 4.42 -91.03
CA ALA A 251 43.84 2.98 -91.12
C ALA A 251 43.63 2.41 -92.53
N LYS A 252 42.93 3.14 -93.41
CA LYS A 252 42.89 2.84 -94.85
C LYS A 252 44.23 3.15 -95.56
N ARG A 253 45.14 3.92 -94.95
CA ARG A 253 46.43 4.34 -95.53
C ARG A 253 47.67 3.73 -94.84
N GLN A 254 47.58 3.31 -93.57
CA GLN A 254 48.75 2.81 -92.81
C GLN A 254 48.72 1.30 -92.51
N ARG A 255 47.89 0.53 -93.23
CA ARG A 255 47.84 -0.95 -93.16
C ARG A 255 49.11 -1.64 -93.72
N ALA A 256 50.03 -0.89 -94.34
CA ALA A 256 51.27 -1.39 -94.94
C ALA A 256 52.49 -1.42 -93.98
N GLU A 257 52.55 -0.56 -92.95
CA GLU A 257 53.79 -0.38 -92.17
C GLU A 257 53.78 -1.00 -90.76
N TYR A 258 52.61 -1.29 -90.19
CA TYR A 258 52.52 -1.80 -88.81
C TYR A 258 52.73 -3.33 -88.68
N LEU A 259 53.43 -3.96 -89.63
CA LEU A 259 53.78 -5.38 -89.64
C LEU A 259 55.22 -5.69 -89.18
N LYS A 260 55.93 -4.74 -88.55
CA LYS A 260 57.36 -4.92 -88.19
C LYS A 260 57.79 -4.84 -86.71
N LEU A 261 57.03 -4.25 -85.79
CA LEU A 261 57.50 -4.09 -84.39
C LEU A 261 56.48 -4.51 -83.32
N ARG A 262 56.46 -5.82 -83.02
CA ARG A 262 55.77 -6.40 -81.85
C ARG A 262 56.75 -6.52 -80.66
N SER A 263 56.88 -5.50 -79.81
CA SER A 263 57.49 -5.71 -78.47
C SER A 263 57.06 -4.71 -77.38
N ARG A 264 56.87 -5.25 -76.17
CA ARG A 264 56.87 -4.62 -74.81
C ARG A 264 55.68 -3.76 -74.30
N GLN A 265 54.96 -4.42 -73.38
CA GLN A 265 54.67 -4.01 -71.98
C GLN A 265 53.49 -3.08 -71.56
N ARG A 266 52.72 -3.67 -70.62
CA ARG A 266 52.10 -3.14 -69.38
C ARG A 266 50.70 -2.49 -69.44
N SER A 267 49.80 -3.12 -68.67
CA SER A 267 48.42 -2.72 -68.38
C SER A 267 48.31 -1.96 -67.04
N PRO A 268 47.44 -0.92 -66.92
CA PRO A 268 47.32 -0.11 -65.70
C PRO A 268 46.29 -0.69 -64.70
N VAL A 269 46.65 -1.74 -63.95
CA VAL A 269 45.83 -2.31 -62.85
C VAL A 269 46.48 -2.06 -61.47
N GLN A 270 46.87 -0.81 -61.18
CA GLN A 270 47.70 -0.52 -59.99
C GLN A 270 47.07 0.37 -58.90
N MET A 271 45.83 0.85 -59.09
CA MET A 271 45.16 1.74 -58.10
C MET A 271 44.12 1.05 -57.21
N ASN A 272 43.41 0.01 -57.69
CA ASN A 272 42.47 -0.74 -56.85
C ASN A 272 43.16 -1.81 -55.98
N LEU A 273 44.27 -2.39 -56.45
CA LEU A 273 45.01 -3.42 -55.70
C LEU A 273 45.50 -2.88 -54.35
N LYS A 274 46.16 -1.71 -54.33
CA LYS A 274 46.73 -1.08 -53.11
C LYS A 274 45.71 -0.76 -52.01
N ARG A 275 44.41 -0.64 -52.32
CA ARG A 275 43.36 -0.39 -51.32
C ARG A 275 42.86 -1.70 -50.71
N MET A 276 42.70 -2.74 -51.55
CA MET A 276 42.42 -4.10 -51.11
C MET A 276 43.60 -4.68 -50.32
N GLU A 277 44.85 -4.53 -50.80
CA GLU A 277 46.07 -4.92 -50.09
C GLU A 277 46.17 -4.25 -48.72
N LYS A 278 45.90 -2.94 -48.58
CA LYS A 278 45.93 -2.29 -47.25
C LYS A 278 44.85 -2.79 -46.30
N GLN A 279 43.66 -3.15 -46.79
CA GLN A 279 42.61 -3.76 -45.97
C GLN A 279 42.95 -5.22 -45.64
N ALA A 280 43.43 -5.99 -46.62
CA ALA A 280 43.92 -7.35 -46.48
C ALA A 280 45.13 -7.42 -45.54
N ASP A 281 46.01 -6.43 -45.52
CA ASP A 281 47.15 -6.31 -44.60
C ASP A 281 46.74 -5.93 -43.18
N VAL A 282 45.69 -5.13 -43.02
CA VAL A 282 45.14 -4.85 -41.69
C VAL A 282 44.40 -6.07 -41.17
N LEU A 283 43.69 -6.81 -42.04
CA LEU A 283 43.04 -8.07 -41.71
C LEU A 283 44.06 -9.19 -41.47
N SER A 284 45.13 -9.30 -42.25
CA SER A 284 46.20 -10.28 -42.08
C SER A 284 47.03 -9.97 -40.84
N ARG A 285 47.35 -8.70 -40.54
CA ARG A 285 48.00 -8.31 -39.27
C ARG A 285 47.07 -8.37 -38.06
N LYS A 286 45.74 -8.42 -38.24
CA LYS A 286 44.78 -8.76 -37.19
C LYS A 286 44.70 -10.27 -37.01
N LEU A 287 44.49 -11.04 -38.07
CA LEU A 287 44.49 -12.50 -38.09
C LEU A 287 45.81 -13.05 -37.55
N ALA A 288 46.96 -12.59 -38.01
CA ALA A 288 48.29 -12.97 -37.50
C ALA A 288 48.56 -12.48 -36.06
N ARG A 289 47.83 -11.48 -35.55
CA ARG A 289 47.85 -11.13 -34.11
C ARG A 289 46.93 -12.04 -33.31
N CYS A 290 45.72 -12.33 -33.80
CA CYS A 290 44.81 -13.30 -33.21
C CYS A 290 45.40 -14.72 -33.23
N TRP A 291 46.14 -15.08 -34.28
CA TRP A 291 46.84 -16.35 -34.47
C TRP A 291 48.07 -16.44 -33.58
N ARG A 292 48.88 -15.38 -33.46
CA ARG A 292 49.95 -15.32 -32.46
C ARG A 292 49.40 -15.37 -31.04
N MET A 293 48.32 -14.65 -30.72
CA MET A 293 47.62 -14.73 -29.42
C MET A 293 47.07 -16.14 -29.17
N PHE A 294 46.49 -16.79 -30.18
CA PHE A 294 45.99 -18.17 -30.12
C PHE A 294 47.14 -19.15 -29.83
N LEU A 295 48.24 -19.08 -30.60
CA LEU A 295 49.47 -19.84 -30.38
C LEU A 295 50.15 -19.54 -29.03
N SER A 296 50.02 -18.32 -28.50
CA SER A 296 50.53 -17.95 -27.17
C SER A 296 49.64 -18.46 -26.04
N SER A 297 48.32 -18.59 -26.29
CA SER A 297 47.35 -19.04 -25.28
C SER A 297 47.36 -20.55 -25.04
N ARG A 298 47.85 -21.35 -26.01
CA ARG A 298 48.24 -22.77 -25.91
C ARG A 298 47.28 -23.72 -25.15
N ARG A 299 45.98 -23.39 -25.06
CA ARG A 299 44.93 -24.31 -24.64
C ARG A 299 43.68 -24.12 -25.49
N THR A 300 43.41 -25.10 -26.34
CA THR A 300 42.14 -25.29 -27.03
C THR A 300 41.00 -25.46 -26.01
N THR A 301 39.75 -25.30 -26.44
CA THR A 301 38.60 -25.55 -25.55
C THR A 301 38.60 -27.00 -25.05
N LEU A 302 39.08 -27.95 -25.87
CA LEU A 302 39.22 -29.36 -25.53
C LEU A 302 40.34 -29.61 -24.51
N GLU A 303 41.50 -28.96 -24.63
CA GLU A 303 42.58 -29.05 -23.62
C GLU A 303 42.14 -28.46 -22.27
N LEU A 304 41.44 -27.32 -22.26
CA LEU A 304 40.90 -26.73 -21.01
C LEU A 304 39.88 -27.64 -20.32
N VAL A 305 39.08 -28.39 -21.09
CA VAL A 305 38.13 -29.36 -20.53
C VAL A 305 38.84 -30.63 -20.06
N LYS A 306 39.89 -31.09 -20.75
CA LYS A 306 40.75 -32.18 -20.25
C LYS A 306 41.43 -31.79 -18.93
N ASP A 307 42.00 -30.58 -18.84
CA ASP A 307 42.56 -30.03 -17.61
C ASP A 307 41.52 -29.99 -16.48
N TYR A 308 40.28 -29.58 -16.75
CA TYR A 308 39.19 -29.64 -15.77
C TYR A 308 38.88 -31.10 -15.35
N GLY A 309 38.84 -32.03 -16.30
CA GLY A 309 38.64 -33.46 -16.02
C GLY A 309 39.69 -34.05 -15.07
N THR A 310 40.95 -33.58 -15.12
CA THR A 310 41.99 -34.03 -14.18
C THR A 310 41.72 -33.64 -12.72
N LEU A 311 40.86 -32.64 -12.46
CA LEU A 311 40.47 -32.21 -11.11
C LEU A 311 39.54 -33.20 -10.43
N LYS A 312 38.91 -34.12 -11.19
CA LYS A 312 37.93 -35.12 -10.71
C LYS A 312 36.76 -34.52 -9.91
N ILE A 313 36.33 -33.30 -10.25
CA ILE A 313 35.14 -32.65 -9.67
C ILE A 313 33.96 -32.90 -10.62
N ASN A 314 33.12 -33.89 -10.29
CA ASN A 314 31.88 -34.23 -11.00
C ASN A 314 30.75 -34.65 -10.04
N GLU A 315 29.50 -34.67 -10.50
CA GLU A 315 28.31 -34.98 -9.68
C GLU A 315 28.47 -36.23 -8.79
N ASN A 316 29.02 -37.32 -9.32
CA ASN A 316 29.13 -38.60 -8.61
C ASN A 316 30.25 -38.61 -7.55
N SER A 317 31.39 -38.00 -7.85
CA SER A 317 32.51 -37.85 -6.92
C SER A 317 32.18 -36.91 -5.75
N VAL A 318 31.36 -35.89 -5.99
CA VAL A 318 31.07 -34.83 -5.03
C VAL A 318 30.07 -35.29 -3.96
N LYS A 319 29.15 -36.19 -4.30
CA LYS A 319 28.23 -36.85 -3.35
C LYS A 319 28.90 -37.91 -2.46
N THR A 320 30.07 -38.41 -2.85
CA THR A 320 30.80 -39.48 -2.15
C THR A 320 32.04 -38.99 -1.39
N MET A 321 32.55 -37.81 -1.74
CA MET A 321 33.69 -37.16 -1.07
C MET A 321 33.24 -36.40 0.19
N PRO A 322 33.92 -36.53 1.35
CA PRO A 322 33.64 -35.73 2.55
C PRO A 322 33.75 -34.21 2.34
N PHE A 323 32.94 -33.44 3.08
CA PHE A 323 32.84 -31.99 2.96
C PHE A 323 34.20 -31.25 3.04
N GLU A 324 35.04 -31.60 4.01
CA GLU A 324 36.35 -30.95 4.20
C GLU A 324 37.29 -31.18 3.02
N GLN A 325 37.31 -32.42 2.49
CA GLN A 325 38.12 -32.78 1.33
C GLN A 325 37.66 -32.05 0.06
N LEU A 326 36.33 -31.92 -0.12
CA LEU A 326 35.72 -31.16 -1.20
C LEU A 326 36.04 -29.66 -1.09
N ALA A 327 35.90 -29.09 0.11
CA ALA A 327 36.20 -27.68 0.38
C ALA A 327 37.68 -27.35 0.14
N PHE A 328 38.60 -28.25 0.51
CA PHE A 328 40.03 -28.12 0.21
C PHE A 328 40.31 -28.21 -1.30
N ALA A 329 39.72 -29.18 -2.00
CA ALA A 329 39.87 -29.36 -3.45
C ALA A 329 39.37 -28.15 -4.25
N ILE A 330 38.21 -27.59 -3.88
CA ILE A 330 37.62 -26.39 -4.47
C ILE A 330 38.39 -25.11 -4.08
N GLY A 331 38.91 -25.05 -2.85
CA GLY A 331 39.70 -23.92 -2.34
C GLY A 331 41.09 -23.80 -2.96
N SER A 332 41.63 -24.90 -3.51
CA SER A 332 42.99 -24.95 -4.06
C SER A 332 43.23 -23.88 -5.14
N PRO A 333 44.36 -23.14 -5.08
CA PRO A 333 44.68 -22.12 -6.08
C PRO A 333 44.96 -22.72 -7.46
N ALA A 334 45.21 -24.03 -7.58
CA ALA A 334 45.31 -24.73 -8.87
C ALA A 334 43.92 -24.88 -9.50
N THR A 335 42.95 -25.46 -8.77
CA THR A 335 41.54 -25.61 -9.16
C THR A 335 40.93 -24.27 -9.56
N LEU A 336 41.12 -23.22 -8.76
CA LEU A 336 40.61 -21.88 -9.08
C LEU A 336 41.21 -21.29 -10.37
N ARG A 337 42.43 -21.68 -10.77
CA ARG A 337 43.06 -21.22 -12.02
C ARG A 337 42.58 -22.01 -13.24
N THR A 338 42.48 -23.34 -13.14
CA THR A 338 42.01 -24.21 -14.23
C THR A 338 40.55 -23.95 -14.57
N VAL A 339 39.68 -23.91 -13.55
CA VAL A 339 38.24 -23.62 -13.71
C VAL A 339 38.04 -22.22 -14.29
N LYS A 340 38.82 -21.22 -13.84
CA LYS A 340 38.76 -19.87 -14.41
C LYS A 340 39.11 -19.84 -15.90
N ALA A 341 40.19 -20.51 -16.30
CA ALA A 341 40.61 -20.53 -17.70
C ALA A 341 39.55 -21.17 -18.61
N LEU A 342 38.85 -22.21 -18.14
CA LEU A 342 37.71 -22.82 -18.84
C LEU A 342 36.51 -21.84 -18.90
N LEU A 343 36.11 -21.24 -17.79
CA LEU A 343 34.97 -20.33 -17.74
C LEU A 343 35.18 -19.04 -18.56
N ASP A 344 36.36 -18.42 -18.49
CA ASP A 344 36.72 -17.25 -19.32
C ASP A 344 36.67 -17.61 -20.83
N ARG A 345 36.99 -18.86 -21.18
CA ARG A 345 36.89 -19.39 -22.56
C ARG A 345 35.44 -19.62 -22.97
N LEU A 346 34.59 -20.17 -22.11
CA LEU A 346 33.16 -20.36 -22.36
C LEU A 346 32.43 -19.00 -22.49
N GLU A 347 32.74 -18.03 -21.62
CA GLU A 347 32.20 -16.66 -21.70
C GLU A 347 32.56 -16.00 -23.04
N SER A 348 33.81 -16.17 -23.48
CA SER A 348 34.28 -15.68 -24.77
C SER A 348 33.55 -16.35 -25.95
N ARG A 349 33.30 -17.66 -25.88
CA ARG A 349 32.51 -18.40 -26.89
C ARG A 349 31.06 -17.94 -26.91
N TYR A 350 30.42 -17.78 -25.74
CA TYR A 350 29.04 -17.35 -25.61
C TYR A 350 28.82 -15.96 -26.20
N LYS A 351 29.70 -15.01 -25.88
CA LYS A 351 29.71 -13.65 -26.46
C LYS A 351 29.79 -13.68 -27.99
N VAL A 352 30.58 -14.57 -28.58
CA VAL A 352 30.65 -14.75 -30.05
C VAL A 352 29.38 -15.41 -30.60
N CYS A 353 28.88 -16.47 -29.96
CA CYS A 353 27.64 -17.16 -30.38
C CYS A 353 26.42 -16.24 -30.37
N ARG A 354 26.35 -15.31 -29.40
CA ARG A 354 25.32 -14.25 -29.32
C ARG A 354 25.56 -13.12 -30.31
N ALA A 355 26.80 -12.64 -30.50
CA ALA A 355 27.10 -11.62 -31.50
C ALA A 355 26.74 -12.06 -32.94
N VAL A 356 26.92 -13.36 -33.26
CA VAL A 356 26.50 -13.95 -34.54
C VAL A 356 24.97 -14.12 -34.62
N ALA A 357 24.27 -14.33 -33.50
CA ALA A 357 22.80 -14.40 -33.48
C ALA A 357 22.14 -13.00 -33.55
N ALA A 358 22.77 -11.98 -32.96
CA ALA A 358 22.30 -10.60 -32.96
C ALA A 358 22.29 -9.96 -34.36
N ALA A 359 23.07 -10.51 -35.30
CA ALA A 359 23.02 -10.14 -36.72
C ALA A 359 21.77 -10.69 -37.45
N SER A 360 21.02 -11.61 -36.82
CA SER A 360 19.80 -12.22 -37.37
C SER A 360 18.54 -11.77 -36.63
N TYR A 361 18.60 -11.56 -35.30
CA TYR A 361 17.50 -11.05 -34.49
C TYR A 361 17.99 -10.16 -33.35
N SER A 362 17.35 -9.01 -33.15
CA SER A 362 17.67 -8.04 -32.09
C SER A 362 17.21 -8.54 -30.70
N SER A 363 17.99 -9.45 -30.10
CA SER A 363 17.81 -9.87 -28.71
C SER A 363 18.69 -9.06 -27.76
N THR A 364 18.08 -8.46 -26.75
CA THR A 364 18.76 -7.79 -25.64
C THR A 364 19.46 -8.82 -24.74
N LEU A 365 20.60 -8.42 -24.16
CA LEU A 365 21.37 -9.28 -23.26
C LEU A 365 20.79 -9.25 -21.85
N ASP A 366 20.57 -10.42 -21.23
CA ASP A 366 20.23 -10.52 -19.82
C ASP A 366 21.32 -9.88 -18.95
N ASN A 367 20.96 -8.72 -18.39
CA ASN A 367 21.88 -7.84 -17.67
C ASN A 367 22.09 -8.29 -16.22
N ILE A 368 22.84 -9.38 -16.04
CA ILE A 368 23.15 -9.93 -14.72
C ILE A 368 24.21 -9.14 -13.92
N ASP A 369 24.70 -7.99 -14.42
CA ASP A 369 25.72 -7.18 -13.72
C ASP A 369 25.26 -6.75 -12.32
N HIS A 370 23.95 -6.60 -12.11
CA HIS A 370 23.37 -6.26 -10.81
C HIS A 370 23.46 -7.42 -9.80
N LEU A 371 23.27 -8.67 -10.25
CA LEU A 371 23.48 -9.88 -9.44
C LEU A 371 24.96 -10.08 -9.12
N LEU A 372 25.83 -9.95 -10.14
CA LEU A 372 27.28 -10.12 -9.96
C LEU A 372 27.87 -9.14 -8.95
N LYS A 373 27.40 -7.87 -8.93
CA LYS A 373 27.80 -6.88 -7.93
C LYS A 373 27.43 -7.26 -6.49
N ARG A 374 26.32 -8.00 -6.28
CA ARG A 374 25.91 -8.48 -4.95
C ARG A 374 26.76 -9.64 -4.45
N VAL A 375 27.38 -10.41 -5.35
CA VAL A 375 28.23 -11.57 -4.98
C VAL A 375 29.73 -11.25 -4.97
N THR A 376 30.16 -10.13 -5.55
CA THR A 376 31.56 -9.67 -5.44
C THR A 376 31.89 -9.20 -4.03
N THR A 377 32.82 -9.87 -3.36
CA THR A 377 33.35 -9.40 -2.07
C THR A 377 34.04 -8.04 -2.23
N PRO A 378 33.73 -7.03 -1.39
CA PRO A 378 34.45 -5.77 -1.39
C PRO A 378 35.90 -6.04 -0.98
N LYS A 379 36.87 -5.62 -1.82
CA LYS A 379 38.29 -5.74 -1.48
C LYS A 379 38.56 -5.01 -0.16
N ARG A 380 38.99 -5.75 0.87
CA ARG A 380 39.58 -5.15 2.09
C ARG A 380 40.60 -4.10 1.64
N LYS A 381 40.38 -2.83 2.00
CA LYS A 381 41.43 -1.81 1.91
C LYS A 381 42.60 -2.31 2.75
N PRO A 382 43.82 -2.46 2.20
CA PRO A 382 44.98 -2.66 3.04
C PRO A 382 45.08 -1.44 3.97
N THR A 383 45.11 -1.67 5.27
CA THR A 383 45.51 -0.63 6.23
C THR A 383 46.90 -0.14 5.85
N PRO A 384 47.15 1.18 5.75
CA PRO A 384 48.45 1.69 5.33
C PRO A 384 49.48 1.39 6.42
N ARG A 385 50.32 0.37 6.18
CA ARG A 385 51.55 0.17 6.95
C ARG A 385 52.55 1.21 6.48
N THR A 386 52.92 2.11 7.39
CA THR A 386 53.98 3.09 7.18
C THR A 386 55.33 2.40 7.01
N SER A 387 55.84 2.27 5.79
CA SER A 387 57.24 1.89 5.54
C SER A 387 58.04 3.11 5.09
N MET A 388 59.04 3.48 5.89
CA MET A 388 59.98 4.54 5.56
C MET A 388 60.93 4.11 4.43
N ARG A 389 61.41 5.11 3.67
CA ARG A 389 62.64 5.13 2.85
C ARG A 389 62.87 3.97 1.86
N SER A 390 62.80 4.30 0.57
CA SER A 390 64.00 4.24 -0.29
C SER A 390 63.87 5.28 -1.42
N ARG A 391 64.97 5.52 -2.13
CA ARG A 391 65.26 6.75 -2.88
C ARG A 391 65.32 6.48 -4.40
N ASP A 392 65.04 7.53 -5.17
CA ASP A 392 65.52 7.81 -6.54
C ASP A 392 65.30 6.79 -7.68
N ALA A 393 64.36 7.14 -8.58
CA ALA A 393 64.61 7.08 -10.03
C ALA A 393 63.69 8.09 -10.77
N LYS A 394 64.28 9.03 -11.52
CA LYS A 394 63.54 10.00 -12.35
C LYS A 394 62.93 9.32 -13.57
N HIS A 395 61.65 9.58 -13.85
CA HIS A 395 61.24 9.83 -15.24
C HIS A 395 60.04 10.77 -15.33
N THR A 396 60.14 11.73 -16.26
CA THR A 396 59.15 12.76 -16.58
C THR A 396 58.04 12.23 -17.49
N GLY A 397 56.78 12.64 -17.26
CA GLY A 397 55.76 12.63 -18.33
C GLY A 397 54.30 12.46 -17.90
N ALA A 398 53.52 13.53 -18.10
CA ALA A 398 52.06 13.54 -18.24
C ALA A 398 51.18 13.00 -17.09
N THR A 399 50.67 13.95 -16.28
CA THR A 399 49.46 13.78 -15.47
C THR A 399 48.25 13.50 -16.37
N ARG A 400 47.98 12.23 -16.66
CA ARG A 400 46.65 11.78 -17.06
C ARG A 400 45.97 11.19 -15.84
N GLU A 401 44.90 11.84 -15.39
CA GLU A 401 43.92 11.18 -14.54
C GLU A 401 43.35 9.98 -15.30
N SER A 402 43.89 8.80 -15.01
CA SER A 402 43.22 7.56 -15.36
C SER A 402 41.97 7.47 -14.50
N THR A 403 40.85 7.98 -15.04
CA THR A 403 39.52 7.59 -14.58
C THR A 403 39.53 6.08 -14.37
N ARG A 404 39.32 5.65 -13.11
CA ARG A 404 39.32 4.23 -12.77
C ARG A 404 38.14 3.58 -13.49
N SER A 405 38.40 2.99 -14.66
CA SER A 405 37.44 2.12 -15.32
C SER A 405 37.01 1.06 -14.31
N PRO A 406 35.70 0.88 -14.03
CA PRO A 406 35.27 -0.14 -13.09
C PRO A 406 35.81 -1.49 -13.55
N ALA A 407 36.37 -2.26 -12.61
CA ALA A 407 36.97 -3.55 -12.93
C ALA A 407 35.90 -4.44 -13.60
N LYS A 408 36.19 -4.92 -14.81
CA LYS A 408 35.25 -5.75 -15.57
C LYS A 408 34.92 -7.00 -14.75
N LEU A 409 33.65 -7.20 -14.46
CA LEU A 409 33.15 -8.41 -13.82
C LEU A 409 33.12 -9.55 -14.85
N SER A 410 33.56 -10.74 -14.47
CA SER A 410 33.38 -11.96 -15.27
C SER A 410 31.94 -12.44 -15.13
N ARG A 411 31.32 -12.88 -16.24
CA ARG A 411 29.92 -13.35 -16.27
C ARG A 411 29.74 -14.60 -15.40
N TYR A 412 30.74 -15.50 -15.44
CA TYR A 412 30.79 -16.70 -14.62
C TYR A 412 31.78 -16.49 -13.47
N SER A 413 31.29 -16.43 -12.24
CA SER A 413 32.14 -16.24 -11.05
C SER A 413 32.62 -17.61 -10.55
N VAL A 414 33.93 -17.85 -10.65
CA VAL A 414 34.59 -19.14 -10.34
C VAL A 414 34.16 -19.72 -8.98
N ARG A 415 34.14 -18.88 -7.92
CA ARG A 415 33.76 -19.33 -6.57
C ARG A 415 32.28 -19.71 -6.46
N VAL A 416 31.42 -19.06 -7.23
CA VAL A 416 29.97 -19.30 -7.24
C VAL A 416 29.66 -20.56 -8.04
N VAL A 417 30.29 -20.74 -9.21
CA VAL A 417 30.22 -22.00 -9.99
C VAL A 417 30.65 -23.20 -9.12
N LEU A 418 31.76 -23.10 -8.41
CA LEU A 418 32.21 -24.21 -7.55
C LEU A 418 31.35 -24.40 -6.30
N SER A 419 30.69 -23.35 -5.79
CA SER A 419 29.75 -23.51 -4.68
C SER A 419 28.51 -24.32 -5.04
N ALA A 420 28.12 -24.40 -6.32
CA ALA A 420 27.07 -25.31 -6.78
C ALA A 420 27.39 -26.78 -6.41
N TYR A 421 28.65 -27.19 -6.59
CA TYR A 421 29.09 -28.55 -6.25
C TYR A 421 29.05 -28.79 -4.73
N MET A 422 29.40 -27.79 -3.92
CA MET A 422 29.26 -27.89 -2.46
C MET A 422 27.79 -28.06 -2.03
N ILE A 423 26.87 -27.31 -2.65
CA ILE A 423 25.42 -27.41 -2.40
C ILE A 423 24.86 -28.77 -2.84
N LEU A 424 25.34 -29.33 -3.96
CA LEU A 424 24.90 -30.63 -4.47
C LEU A 424 25.42 -31.82 -3.66
N GLY A 425 26.65 -31.74 -3.14
CA GLY A 425 27.28 -32.82 -2.37
C GLY A 425 26.91 -32.83 -0.90
N HIS A 426 26.85 -31.65 -0.27
CA HIS A 426 26.68 -31.49 1.18
C HIS A 426 25.68 -30.38 1.52
N PRO A 427 24.39 -30.54 1.16
CA PRO A 427 23.38 -29.51 1.42
C PRO A 427 23.31 -29.14 2.91
N ASP A 428 23.35 -30.13 3.80
CA ASP A 428 23.20 -29.96 5.25
C ASP A 428 24.38 -29.22 5.91
N ALA A 429 25.55 -29.21 5.27
CA ALA A 429 26.74 -28.50 5.75
C ALA A 429 26.82 -27.05 5.20
N VAL A 430 26.09 -26.74 4.13
CA VAL A 430 26.13 -25.43 3.44
C VAL A 430 24.88 -24.59 3.71
N LEU A 431 23.74 -25.23 3.96
CA LEU A 431 22.43 -24.61 4.16
C LEU A 431 22.05 -24.72 5.64
N SER A 432 21.78 -23.58 6.29
CA SER A 432 21.46 -23.51 7.72
C SER A 432 20.04 -23.98 8.10
N GLY A 433 19.30 -24.58 7.17
CA GLY A 433 17.95 -25.08 7.38
C GLY A 433 17.29 -25.53 6.07
N GLN A 434 16.14 -26.20 6.18
CA GLN A 434 15.39 -26.76 5.05
C GLN A 434 14.12 -25.93 4.80
N GLY A 435 14.11 -25.19 3.69
CA GLY A 435 12.99 -24.32 3.29
C GLY A 435 12.91 -24.13 1.78
N GLU A 436 11.86 -23.50 1.28
CA GLU A 436 11.56 -23.39 -0.17
C GLU A 436 12.68 -22.73 -0.99
N ARG A 437 13.43 -21.78 -0.41
CA ARG A 437 14.53 -21.10 -1.11
C ARG A 437 15.76 -21.99 -1.16
N GLU A 438 15.98 -22.75 -0.10
CA GLU A 438 17.07 -23.71 0.07
C GLU A 438 16.86 -24.93 -0.84
N THR A 439 15.62 -25.43 -0.98
CA THR A 439 15.28 -26.49 -1.95
C THR A 439 15.33 -25.99 -3.40
N ALA A 440 14.86 -24.78 -3.69
CA ALA A 440 15.00 -24.16 -5.01
C ALA A 440 16.47 -23.91 -5.40
N LEU A 441 17.32 -23.52 -4.43
CA LEU A 441 18.76 -23.40 -4.63
C LEU A 441 19.41 -24.77 -4.90
N ALA A 442 19.09 -25.80 -4.12
CA ALA A 442 19.61 -27.15 -4.33
C ALA A 442 19.19 -27.72 -5.70
N LYS A 443 17.93 -27.52 -6.11
CA LYS A 443 17.42 -27.91 -7.43
C LYS A 443 18.13 -27.18 -8.56
N SER A 444 18.20 -25.84 -8.51
CA SER A 444 18.89 -25.05 -9.54
C SER A 444 20.40 -25.32 -9.59
N ALA A 445 21.05 -25.65 -8.47
CA ALA A 445 22.45 -26.09 -8.46
C ALA A 445 22.63 -27.44 -9.18
N LYS A 446 21.73 -28.41 -8.95
CA LYS A 446 21.71 -29.70 -9.66
C LYS A 446 21.51 -29.51 -11.17
N ASP A 447 20.50 -28.73 -11.56
CA ASP A 447 20.16 -28.47 -12.96
C ASP A 447 21.32 -27.75 -13.69
N PHE A 448 21.98 -26.78 -13.02
CA PHE A 448 23.16 -26.10 -13.54
C PHE A 448 24.37 -27.03 -13.71
N ILE A 449 24.65 -27.90 -12.73
CA ILE A 449 25.75 -28.88 -12.82
C ILE A 449 25.50 -29.88 -13.95
N HIS A 450 24.27 -30.38 -14.07
CA HIS A 450 23.90 -31.29 -15.13
C HIS A 450 24.15 -30.70 -16.52
N GLU A 451 23.68 -29.48 -16.78
CA GLU A 451 23.85 -28.80 -18.07
C GLU A 451 25.32 -28.35 -18.32
N PHE A 452 26.12 -28.11 -17.26
CA PHE A 452 27.56 -27.84 -17.35
C PHE A 452 28.38 -29.10 -17.66
N GLU A 453 28.09 -30.22 -17.01
CA GLU A 453 28.76 -31.50 -17.28
C GLU A 453 28.37 -32.06 -18.65
N LEU A 454 27.13 -31.85 -19.09
CA LEU A 454 26.69 -32.17 -20.45
C LEU A 454 27.40 -31.29 -21.50
N LEU A 455 27.63 -30.01 -21.21
CA LEU A 455 28.45 -29.13 -22.06
C LEU A 455 29.91 -29.60 -22.13
N ILE A 456 30.49 -30.03 -21.00
CA ILE A 456 31.82 -30.66 -20.94
C ILE A 456 31.87 -31.93 -21.80
N ARG A 457 30.86 -32.81 -21.68
CA ARG A 457 30.77 -34.05 -22.45
C ARG A 457 30.68 -33.79 -23.95
N ILE A 458 29.85 -32.83 -24.38
CA ILE A 458 29.74 -32.42 -25.80
C ILE A 458 31.06 -31.83 -26.35
N ILE A 459 31.91 -31.24 -25.50
CA ILE A 459 33.25 -30.76 -25.91
C ILE A 459 34.26 -31.92 -26.07
N LEU A 460 34.10 -33.01 -25.31
CA LEU A 460 35.00 -34.18 -25.33
C LEU A 460 34.60 -35.22 -26.38
N GLU A 461 33.31 -35.50 -26.52
CA GLU A 461 32.75 -36.63 -27.28
C GLU A 461 32.03 -36.19 -28.58
N GLY A 462 31.65 -34.91 -28.69
CA GLY A 462 30.92 -34.36 -29.84
C GLY A 462 29.40 -34.21 -29.59
N PRO A 463 28.61 -33.92 -30.64
CA PRO A 463 27.16 -33.73 -30.50
C PRO A 463 26.45 -35.03 -30.11
N LEU A 464 25.79 -35.03 -28.95
CA LEU A 464 25.09 -36.20 -28.42
C LEU A 464 23.61 -36.23 -28.83
N GLN A 465 23.12 -37.43 -29.14
CA GLN A 465 21.68 -37.75 -29.12
C GLN A 465 21.33 -38.23 -27.73
N ILE A 466 20.49 -37.47 -27.03
CA ILE A 466 20.00 -37.81 -25.69
C ILE A 466 18.60 -38.37 -25.86
N TYR A 467 18.41 -39.64 -25.51
CA TYR A 467 17.09 -40.20 -25.28
C TYR A 467 16.59 -39.69 -23.93
N ASN A 468 15.34 -39.21 -23.91
CA ASN A 468 14.70 -38.63 -22.74
C ASN A 468 13.47 -39.50 -22.47
N ASP A 469 13.55 -40.41 -21.49
CA ASP A 469 12.60 -41.52 -21.30
C ASP A 469 11.19 -41.13 -20.84
N GLU A 470 10.87 -39.83 -20.74
CA GLU A 470 9.60 -39.33 -20.20
C GLU A 470 8.76 -38.49 -21.18
N SER A 471 8.93 -38.65 -22.49
CA SER A 471 8.05 -37.95 -23.45
C SER A 471 7.96 -38.59 -24.84
N ASP A 472 6.84 -39.25 -25.12
CA ASP A 472 6.44 -39.76 -26.44
C ASP A 472 6.19 -38.64 -27.47
N SER A 473 7.27 -38.07 -28.02
CA SER A 473 7.17 -37.20 -29.19
C SER A 473 8.35 -37.36 -30.16
N MET A 474 8.03 -37.71 -31.40
CA MET A 474 8.99 -38.03 -32.47
C MET A 474 9.70 -36.78 -33.05
N SER A 475 10.60 -36.14 -32.30
CA SER A 475 11.56 -35.17 -32.88
C SER A 475 12.87 -34.95 -32.08
N SER A 476 13.67 -36.00 -31.87
CA SER A 476 14.99 -35.91 -31.21
C SER A 476 16.05 -35.19 -32.08
N LYS A 477 16.04 -33.85 -32.05
CA LYS A 477 17.11 -33.03 -32.67
C LYS A 477 18.42 -33.15 -31.86
N PRO A 478 19.58 -33.43 -32.49
CA PRO A 478 20.85 -33.59 -31.77
C PRO A 478 21.27 -32.28 -31.06
N ARG A 479 21.67 -32.36 -29.78
CA ARG A 479 22.11 -31.19 -29.02
C ARG A 479 23.49 -30.73 -29.53
N THR A 480 23.51 -29.66 -30.30
CA THR A 480 24.76 -29.02 -30.76
C THR A 480 25.47 -28.27 -29.63
N PHE A 481 26.78 -28.08 -29.74
CA PHE A 481 27.53 -27.21 -28.82
C PHE A 481 26.94 -25.80 -28.69
N ARG A 482 26.38 -25.22 -29.78
CA ARG A 482 25.80 -23.87 -29.77
C ARG A 482 24.49 -23.81 -28.99
N SER A 483 23.63 -24.82 -29.12
CA SER A 483 22.39 -24.91 -28.33
C SER A 483 22.70 -25.21 -26.87
N GLN A 484 23.61 -26.15 -26.58
CA GLN A 484 24.01 -26.49 -25.22
C GLN A 484 24.64 -25.29 -24.48
N LEU A 485 25.46 -24.48 -25.16
CA LEU A 485 26.06 -23.28 -24.56
C LEU A 485 25.02 -22.20 -24.22
N VAL A 486 23.85 -22.20 -24.87
CA VAL A 486 22.72 -21.33 -24.50
C VAL A 486 21.98 -21.89 -23.28
N VAL A 487 21.71 -23.20 -23.25
CA VAL A 487 21.05 -23.87 -22.12
C VAL A 487 21.89 -23.75 -20.83
N PHE A 488 23.21 -23.93 -20.94
CA PHE A 488 24.16 -23.68 -19.86
C PHE A 488 24.09 -22.24 -19.32
N ASP A 489 24.03 -21.23 -20.19
CA ASP A 489 23.96 -19.83 -19.73
C ASP A 489 22.60 -19.53 -19.06
N THR A 490 21.50 -20.13 -19.53
CA THR A 490 20.19 -20.00 -18.86
C THR A 490 20.18 -20.69 -17.49
N ALA A 491 20.77 -21.89 -17.38
CA ALA A 491 20.88 -22.60 -16.10
C ALA A 491 21.82 -21.90 -15.11
N TRP A 492 22.89 -21.24 -15.62
CA TRP A 492 23.71 -20.34 -14.82
C TRP A 492 22.91 -19.15 -14.29
N CYS A 493 22.09 -18.51 -15.13
CA CYS A 493 21.28 -17.37 -14.73
C CYS A 493 20.23 -17.73 -13.66
N THR A 494 19.57 -18.88 -13.77
CA THR A 494 18.63 -19.36 -12.74
C THR A 494 19.34 -19.68 -11.43
N PHE A 495 20.43 -20.47 -11.46
CA PHE A 495 21.24 -20.77 -10.28
C PHE A 495 21.79 -19.51 -9.61
N LEU A 496 22.36 -18.56 -10.36
CA LEU A 496 22.90 -17.32 -9.82
C LEU A 496 21.81 -16.48 -9.13
N ASN A 497 20.59 -16.47 -9.66
CA ASN A 497 19.47 -15.74 -9.06
C ASN A 497 19.05 -16.38 -7.73
N CYS A 498 18.83 -17.71 -7.71
CA CYS A 498 18.56 -18.46 -6.48
C CYS A 498 19.68 -18.28 -5.44
N PHE A 499 20.94 -18.32 -5.86
CA PHE A 499 22.11 -18.15 -5.00
C PHE A 499 22.17 -16.73 -4.38
N VAL A 500 21.88 -15.68 -5.16
CA VAL A 500 21.79 -14.30 -4.65
C VAL A 500 20.64 -14.15 -3.66
N MET A 501 19.46 -14.72 -3.95
CA MET A 501 18.30 -14.63 -3.07
C MET A 501 18.53 -15.35 -1.74
N TRP A 502 19.18 -16.51 -1.76
CA TRP A 502 19.65 -17.18 -0.54
C TRP A 502 20.71 -16.34 0.19
N LYS A 503 21.73 -15.81 -0.50
CA LYS A 503 22.77 -15.00 0.16
C LYS A 503 22.28 -13.68 0.74
N VAL A 504 21.21 -13.08 0.23
CA VAL A 504 20.58 -11.91 0.86
C VAL A 504 19.85 -12.32 2.15
N LYS A 505 19.15 -13.46 2.19
CA LYS A 505 18.53 -13.99 3.42
C LYS A 505 19.59 -14.32 4.48
N ASP A 506 20.63 -15.05 4.10
CA ASP A 506 21.79 -15.41 4.92
C ASP A 506 22.47 -14.18 5.55
N ALA A 507 22.68 -13.12 4.75
CA ALA A 507 23.24 -11.86 5.25
C ALA A 507 22.32 -11.12 6.25
N VAL A 508 20.99 -11.19 6.08
CA VAL A 508 20.02 -10.58 7.00
C VAL A 508 19.96 -11.35 8.33
N SER A 509 19.93 -12.69 8.30
CA SER A 509 19.99 -13.50 9.53
C SER A 509 21.29 -13.26 10.32
N LEU A 510 22.43 -13.20 9.61
CA LEU A 510 23.71 -12.84 10.23
C LEU A 510 23.74 -11.40 10.78
N GLU A 511 23.04 -10.46 10.13
CA GLU A 511 22.86 -9.10 10.67
C GLU A 511 22.04 -9.13 11.97
N GLU A 512 20.89 -9.82 11.97
CA GLU A 512 20.01 -9.94 13.15
C GLU A 512 20.75 -10.56 14.34
N ASP A 513 21.58 -11.59 14.13
CA ASP A 513 22.39 -12.20 15.19
C ASP A 513 23.50 -11.26 15.71
N LEU A 514 24.15 -10.50 14.83
CA LEU A 514 25.14 -9.49 15.23
C LEU A 514 24.49 -8.32 15.99
N VAL A 515 23.28 -7.91 15.59
CA VAL A 515 22.46 -6.89 16.29
C VAL A 515 22.02 -7.43 17.65
N ARG A 516 21.54 -8.67 17.72
CA ARG A 516 21.16 -9.35 18.98
C ARG A 516 22.33 -9.43 19.95
N ALA A 517 23.52 -9.80 19.47
CA ALA A 517 24.75 -9.80 20.26
C ALA A 517 25.12 -8.39 20.74
N ALA A 518 25.02 -7.36 19.88
CA ALA A 518 25.26 -5.96 20.27
C ALA A 518 24.29 -5.51 21.38
N CYS A 519 23.00 -5.84 21.27
CA CYS A 519 21.97 -5.55 22.26
C CYS A 519 22.17 -6.31 23.58
N GLN A 520 22.63 -7.56 23.56
CA GLN A 520 22.96 -8.33 24.75
C GLN A 520 24.19 -7.75 25.49
N LEU A 521 25.21 -7.30 24.74
CA LEU A 521 26.36 -6.60 25.31
C LEU A 521 25.97 -5.25 25.92
N GLU A 522 25.11 -4.48 25.25
CA GLU A 522 24.59 -3.20 25.75
C GLU A 522 23.75 -3.39 27.02
N LEU A 523 22.83 -4.37 27.05
CA LEU A 523 22.07 -4.74 28.25
C LEU A 523 23.00 -5.12 29.41
N SER A 524 23.98 -6.00 29.14
CA SER A 524 24.93 -6.46 30.16
C SER A 524 25.78 -5.32 30.71
N MET A 525 26.17 -4.37 29.85
CA MET A 525 26.85 -3.15 30.26
C MET A 525 25.95 -2.26 31.12
N ILE A 526 24.72 -1.98 30.69
CA ILE A 526 23.77 -1.11 31.41
C ILE A 526 23.43 -1.69 32.79
N GLN A 527 23.17 -3.00 32.88
CA GLN A 527 22.89 -3.70 34.14
C GLN A 527 24.10 -3.68 35.09
N LYS A 528 25.30 -4.05 34.61
CA LYS A 528 26.51 -4.07 35.44
C LYS A 528 26.99 -2.67 35.83
N CYS A 529 26.86 -1.69 34.95
CA CYS A 529 27.30 -0.31 35.18
C CYS A 529 26.24 0.58 35.87
N LYS A 530 25.03 0.07 36.10
CA LYS A 530 23.89 0.78 36.75
C LYS A 530 23.63 2.18 36.17
N MET A 531 23.54 2.26 34.85
CA MET A 531 23.35 3.52 34.10
C MET A 531 21.92 4.08 34.24
N SER A 532 21.56 4.55 35.44
CA SER A 532 20.39 5.43 35.64
C SER A 532 20.75 6.85 35.20
N SER A 533 19.85 7.52 34.46
CA SER A 533 20.13 8.83 33.88
C SER A 533 20.17 9.93 34.96
N GLY A 534 21.37 10.23 35.47
CA GLY A 534 21.59 11.31 36.44
C GLY A 534 22.96 11.35 37.12
N VAL A 535 23.77 10.28 37.05
CA VAL A 535 25.10 10.24 37.69
C VAL A 535 26.21 10.59 36.68
N ASN A 536 27.12 11.48 37.08
CA ASN A 536 28.27 11.86 36.25
C ASN A 536 29.27 10.70 36.14
N SER A 537 29.97 10.60 35.01
CA SER A 537 30.91 9.50 34.70
C SER A 537 32.16 9.41 35.59
N SER A 538 32.34 10.36 36.51
CA SER A 538 33.41 10.36 37.52
C SER A 538 33.33 9.15 38.46
N ASP A 539 32.12 8.77 38.86
CA ASP A 539 31.87 7.96 40.07
C ASP A 539 31.91 6.43 39.83
N LEU A 540 32.20 6.00 38.59
CA LEU A 540 32.31 4.58 38.24
C LEU A 540 33.64 3.96 38.69
N SER A 541 33.57 2.74 39.24
CA SER A 541 34.74 1.92 39.58
C SER A 541 35.63 1.65 38.34
N HIS A 542 36.93 1.41 38.58
CA HIS A 542 37.90 1.11 37.53
C HIS A 542 37.45 -0.06 36.63
N ASP A 543 36.90 -1.12 37.23
CA ASP A 543 36.45 -2.31 36.49
C ASP A 543 35.19 -2.03 35.65
N MET A 544 34.31 -1.14 36.11
CA MET A 544 33.14 -0.68 35.34
C MET A 544 33.59 0.13 34.12
N LYS A 545 34.63 0.97 34.27
CA LYS A 545 35.26 1.72 33.16
C LYS A 545 35.97 0.77 32.18
N ALA A 546 36.58 -0.32 32.65
CA ALA A 546 37.17 -1.35 31.80
C ALA A 546 36.11 -2.14 31.00
N ILE A 547 35.01 -2.54 31.65
CA ILE A 547 33.87 -3.21 31.00
C ILE A 547 33.25 -2.30 29.94
N GLN A 548 33.02 -1.01 30.27
CA GLN A 548 32.51 -0.02 29.32
C GLN A 548 33.41 0.09 28.09
N LYS A 549 34.74 0.18 28.29
CA LYS A 549 35.71 0.25 27.19
C LYS A 549 35.66 -1.00 26.30
N GLN A 550 35.69 -2.20 26.89
CA GLN A 550 35.64 -3.46 26.16
C GLN A 550 34.36 -3.55 25.31
N VAL A 551 33.20 -3.25 25.90
CA VAL A 551 31.91 -3.26 25.18
C VAL A 551 31.89 -2.23 24.05
N THR A 552 32.47 -1.04 24.22
CA THR A 552 32.56 -0.06 23.11
C THR A 552 33.48 -0.50 21.97
N ASP A 553 34.57 -1.24 22.26
CA ASP A 553 35.44 -1.81 21.24
C ASP A 553 34.77 -3.00 20.52
N ASP A 554 34.02 -3.84 21.24
CA ASP A 554 33.23 -4.92 20.66
C ASP A 554 32.08 -4.39 19.79
N HIS A 555 31.35 -3.35 20.22
CA HIS A 555 30.36 -2.67 19.37
C HIS A 555 30.97 -2.06 18.12
N LYS A 556 32.21 -1.57 18.18
CA LYS A 556 32.93 -1.05 17.01
C LYS A 556 33.25 -2.16 16.01
N LEU A 557 33.66 -3.34 16.49
CA LEU A 557 33.87 -4.53 15.68
C LEU A 557 32.57 -5.07 15.06
N LEU A 558 31.49 -5.16 15.85
CA LEU A 558 30.17 -5.54 15.36
C LEU A 558 29.65 -4.55 14.32
N ARG A 559 29.82 -3.24 14.53
CA ARG A 559 29.49 -2.19 13.55
C ARG A 559 30.29 -2.32 12.25
N GLU A 560 31.55 -2.74 12.31
CA GLU A 560 32.35 -3.01 11.12
C GLU A 560 31.84 -4.25 10.36
N LYS A 561 31.51 -5.33 11.07
CA LYS A 561 30.90 -6.54 10.47
C LYS A 561 29.54 -6.25 9.82
N VAL A 562 28.63 -5.57 10.53
CA VAL A 562 27.31 -5.18 10.01
C VAL A 562 27.44 -4.26 8.79
N ARG A 563 28.35 -3.27 8.83
CA ARG A 563 28.65 -2.42 7.64
C ARG A 563 29.13 -3.24 6.44
N HIS A 564 29.89 -4.31 6.66
CA HIS A 564 30.39 -5.17 5.59
C HIS A 564 29.33 -6.13 5.02
N LEU A 565 28.32 -6.52 5.81
CA LEU A 565 27.21 -7.37 5.37
C LEU A 565 26.10 -6.57 4.68
N SER A 566 25.64 -5.49 5.32
CA SER A 566 24.39 -4.80 4.98
C SER A 566 24.54 -3.30 4.70
N GLY A 567 25.78 -2.79 4.65
CA GLY A 567 26.06 -1.38 4.41
C GLY A 567 25.58 -0.48 5.55
N ASP A 568 25.41 0.81 5.25
CA ASP A 568 25.04 1.80 6.27
C ASP A 568 23.60 1.61 6.78
N ALA A 569 22.68 1.09 5.96
CA ALA A 569 21.31 0.77 6.36
C ALA A 569 21.24 -0.31 7.47
N GLY A 570 22.18 -1.27 7.49
CA GLY A 570 22.26 -2.23 8.60
C GLY A 570 22.80 -1.60 9.89
N ILE A 571 23.65 -0.58 9.77
CA ILE A 571 24.13 0.18 10.93
C ILE A 571 22.99 0.99 11.55
N GLU A 572 22.14 1.61 10.72
CA GLU A 572 20.95 2.33 11.17
C GLU A 572 19.99 1.40 11.91
N ARG A 573 19.72 0.19 11.39
CA ARG A 573 18.91 -0.82 12.10
C ARG A 573 19.54 -1.25 13.43
N MET A 574 20.85 -1.50 13.45
CA MET A 574 21.57 -1.82 14.69
C MET A 574 21.52 -0.66 15.71
N GLN A 575 21.61 0.60 15.27
CA GLN A 575 21.49 1.77 16.13
C GLN A 575 20.08 1.91 16.70
N SER A 576 19.05 1.81 15.86
CA SER A 576 17.64 1.83 16.30
C SER A 576 17.33 0.72 17.30
N ALA A 577 17.84 -0.50 17.08
CA ALA A 577 17.67 -1.60 18.03
C ALA A 577 18.37 -1.32 19.37
N LEU A 578 19.59 -0.78 19.37
CA LEU A 578 20.29 -0.39 20.59
C LEU A 578 19.55 0.74 21.34
N ASP A 579 18.99 1.71 20.63
CA ASP A 579 18.23 2.82 21.23
C ASP A 579 16.86 2.37 21.75
N GLU A 580 16.17 1.45 21.07
CA GLU A 580 14.96 0.78 21.57
C GLU A 580 15.25 -0.01 22.86
N MET A 581 16.39 -0.72 22.92
CA MET A 581 16.80 -1.45 24.12
C MET A 581 17.13 -0.50 25.29
N ARG A 582 17.76 0.64 25.03
CA ARG A 582 17.99 1.70 26.02
C ARG A 582 16.67 2.29 26.54
N LEU A 583 15.70 2.50 25.65
CA LEU A 583 14.35 2.99 26.02
C LEU A 583 13.60 1.97 26.88
N LYS A 584 13.53 0.70 26.46
CA LYS A 584 12.87 -0.38 27.23
C LYS A 584 13.46 -0.57 28.62
N TYR A 585 14.79 -0.42 28.78
CA TYR A 585 15.42 -0.45 30.11
C TYR A 585 15.08 0.78 30.96
N LYS A 586 14.91 1.95 30.33
CA LYS A 586 14.53 3.20 31.02
C LYS A 586 13.09 3.18 31.54
N GLU A 587 12.19 2.50 30.83
CA GLU A 587 10.80 2.28 31.29
C GLU A 587 10.72 1.19 32.37
N ASN A 588 11.47 0.10 32.22
CA ASN A 588 11.47 -1.04 33.16
C ASN A 588 12.61 -0.96 34.19
N GLY A 589 12.43 -0.12 35.21
CA GLY A 589 13.42 0.10 36.26
C GLY A 589 13.66 -1.10 37.22
N SER A 590 14.67 -1.93 36.90
CA SER A 590 15.25 -2.99 37.76
C SER A 590 14.48 -4.35 37.79
N PRO A 591 15.08 -5.48 38.23
CA PRO A 591 15.87 -6.32 37.34
C PRO A 591 15.34 -7.76 37.25
N ILE A 592 15.27 -8.31 36.03
CA ILE A 592 15.06 -9.76 35.84
C ILE A 592 16.38 -10.49 36.09
N GLY A 593 16.33 -11.55 36.90
CA GLY A 593 17.50 -12.25 37.42
C GLY A 593 18.37 -12.89 36.33
N SER A 594 19.68 -12.93 36.59
CA SER A 594 20.68 -13.61 35.75
C SER A 594 21.18 -14.88 36.44
N PRO A 595 21.37 -15.98 35.69
CA PRO A 595 22.36 -17.00 36.00
C PRO A 595 23.60 -16.81 35.11
N ILE A 596 24.77 -17.05 35.70
CA ILE A 596 26.08 -16.93 35.05
C ILE A 596 26.43 -18.25 34.34
N MET A 597 26.98 -18.18 33.13
CA MET A 597 27.70 -19.30 32.51
C MET A 597 29.21 -19.08 32.62
N SER A 598 29.95 -20.12 33.02
CA SER A 598 31.41 -20.16 33.01
C SER A 598 31.94 -21.32 32.14
N VAL A 599 32.22 -20.98 30.88
CA VAL A 599 33.47 -21.26 30.14
C VAL A 599 34.22 -22.60 30.35
N SER A 600 34.45 -23.28 29.21
CA SER A 600 35.58 -24.21 28.85
C SER A 600 35.41 -25.74 28.89
N SER A 601 35.65 -26.33 27.71
CA SER A 601 36.18 -27.70 27.44
C SER A 601 37.72 -27.77 27.71
N PRO A 602 38.51 -28.82 27.38
CA PRO A 602 38.21 -30.15 26.76
C PRO A 602 38.98 -31.41 27.31
N GLY A 603 38.54 -32.63 26.92
CA GLY A 603 39.45 -33.70 26.42
C GLY A 603 39.71 -35.03 27.20
N MET A 604 39.14 -36.15 26.69
CA MET A 604 39.75 -37.51 26.42
C MET A 604 40.46 -38.36 27.55
N PRO A 605 40.91 -39.63 27.32
CA PRO A 605 40.23 -40.88 26.87
C PRO A 605 40.58 -42.18 27.71
N SER A 606 40.29 -43.40 27.17
CA SER A 606 40.83 -44.77 27.49
C SER A 606 40.05 -45.62 28.57
N PHE A 607 39.56 -46.86 28.35
CA PHE A 607 40.11 -48.24 28.08
C PHE A 607 40.34 -49.10 29.38
N VAL A 608 40.21 -50.44 29.50
CA VAL A 608 39.86 -51.62 28.62
C VAL A 608 39.12 -52.73 29.45
N ASP A 609 38.47 -53.73 28.79
CA ASP A 609 38.23 -55.18 29.11
C ASP A 609 37.72 -55.70 30.51
N GLY A 610 37.03 -56.85 30.63
CA GLY A 610 36.54 -57.85 29.65
C GLY A 610 35.95 -59.15 30.27
N ALA A 611 35.50 -60.11 29.42
CA ALA A 611 35.06 -61.52 29.69
C ALA A 611 33.70 -61.77 30.44
N ALA A 612 32.86 -62.79 30.14
CA ALA A 612 32.75 -63.76 29.03
C ALA A 612 31.31 -64.36 28.86
N THR A 613 31.02 -64.90 27.67
CA THR A 613 29.77 -65.56 27.17
C THR A 613 29.83 -67.12 27.35
N PRO A 614 28.95 -68.03 26.81
CA PRO A 614 27.91 -67.89 25.77
C PRO A 614 26.61 -68.77 25.81
N THR A 615 25.54 -68.26 25.19
CA THR A 615 24.73 -69.05 24.23
C THR A 615 24.08 -68.12 23.20
N THR A 616 24.39 -68.30 21.91
CA THR A 616 23.63 -67.81 20.73
C THR A 616 23.10 -66.36 20.84
N THR A 617 23.89 -65.29 20.66
CA THR A 617 24.83 -64.92 19.57
C THR A 617 24.17 -64.89 18.18
N SER A 618 24.22 -63.83 17.38
CA SER A 618 25.01 -62.59 17.51
C SER A 618 24.47 -61.40 16.72
N ASP A 619 24.64 -60.13 17.12
CA ASP A 619 24.86 -59.56 18.46
C ASP A 619 24.49 -58.06 18.44
N ALA A 620 23.67 -57.65 19.41
CA ALA A 620 23.63 -56.28 19.94
C ALA A 620 24.38 -56.28 21.30
N ARG A 621 24.25 -55.21 22.11
CA ARG A 621 24.67 -55.03 23.54
C ARG A 621 25.83 -54.00 23.74
N VAL A 622 26.01 -53.32 24.89
CA VAL A 622 25.31 -53.33 26.21
C VAL A 622 25.51 -52.01 27.00
N GLU A 623 24.60 -51.73 27.95
CA GLU A 623 24.65 -50.93 29.21
C GLU A 623 25.55 -49.66 29.37
N THR A 624 25.26 -48.69 30.26
CA THR A 624 24.29 -48.57 31.38
C THR A 624 23.53 -47.23 31.24
N SER A 625 22.20 -47.21 31.36
CA SER A 625 21.40 -46.88 32.56
C SER A 625 21.37 -45.38 32.93
N GLY A 626 20.22 -44.67 32.98
CA GLY A 626 18.83 -45.06 32.69
C GLY A 626 18.06 -43.93 31.96
N ARG A 627 17.02 -44.19 31.14
CA ARG A 627 15.77 -44.98 31.37
C ARG A 627 14.80 -44.15 32.25
N VAL A 628 13.57 -43.78 31.85
CA VAL A 628 12.77 -44.10 30.64
C VAL A 628 11.56 -43.14 30.48
N VAL A 629 11.08 -42.97 29.24
CA VAL A 629 9.71 -42.65 28.73
C VAL A 629 8.67 -41.97 29.64
N ARG A 630 8.01 -40.93 29.09
CA ARG A 630 6.54 -40.70 28.96
C ARG A 630 6.35 -39.29 28.35
N SER A 631 5.51 -38.99 27.37
CA SER A 631 4.33 -39.65 26.79
C SER A 631 3.16 -39.89 27.75
N LEU A 632 2.15 -39.02 27.61
CA LEU A 632 0.71 -39.21 27.84
C LEU A 632 0.09 -39.00 29.24
N PHE A 633 -1.01 -38.23 29.18
CA PHE A 633 -2.13 -38.01 30.12
C PHE A 633 -1.77 -37.29 31.45
N LYS A 634 -2.40 -36.16 31.79
CA LYS A 634 -3.83 -35.85 32.08
C LYS A 634 -4.23 -36.31 33.49
N ASP A 635 -4.57 -35.34 34.34
CA ASP A 635 -5.76 -35.22 35.22
C ASP A 635 -5.56 -33.91 36.03
N GLU A 636 -6.46 -32.92 36.00
CA GLU A 636 -7.79 -32.83 36.62
C GLU A 636 -7.78 -32.84 38.17
N ASN A 637 -8.19 -31.69 38.72
CA ASN A 637 -8.91 -31.41 39.98
C ASN A 637 -8.58 -32.19 41.27
N ILE A 638 -8.43 -31.44 42.37
CA ILE A 638 -9.42 -31.46 43.48
C ILE A 638 -9.39 -30.14 44.25
N ASP A 639 -10.60 -29.74 44.67
CA ASP A 639 -11.00 -28.59 45.48
C ASP A 639 -10.20 -28.39 46.80
N SER A 640 -10.21 -27.23 47.46
CA SER A 640 -11.42 -26.78 48.18
C SER A 640 -11.30 -25.44 48.92
N SER A 641 -12.46 -24.78 49.06
CA SER A 641 -12.88 -23.88 50.16
C SER A 641 -12.11 -22.54 50.33
N GLU A 642 -12.71 -21.39 50.64
CA GLU A 642 -14.13 -20.97 50.75
C GLU A 642 -14.19 -19.43 50.86
N GLN A 643 -15.39 -18.85 50.65
CA GLN A 643 -15.88 -17.62 51.31
C GLN A 643 -15.06 -16.30 51.13
N ALA A 644 -15.64 -15.10 51.23
CA ALA A 644 -17.01 -14.60 51.11
C ALA A 644 -16.90 -13.06 50.91
N SER A 645 -18.03 -12.37 50.76
CA SER A 645 -18.29 -10.99 51.26
C SER A 645 -17.19 -9.92 51.11
N SER A 646 -17.41 -8.70 50.63
CA SER A 646 -18.56 -7.87 50.30
C SER A 646 -18.02 -6.42 50.34
N SER A 647 -18.71 -5.47 49.69
CA SER A 647 -18.94 -4.09 50.19
C SER A 647 -17.75 -3.14 50.49
N ALA A 648 -17.81 -1.83 50.21
CA ALA A 648 -18.75 -1.02 49.43
C ALA A 648 -18.16 0.40 49.23
N ALA A 649 -18.72 1.15 48.26
CA ALA A 649 -18.68 2.62 48.15
C ALA A 649 -17.31 3.31 47.84
N ALA A 650 -17.23 4.42 47.10
CA ALA A 650 -18.27 5.27 46.50
C ALA A 650 -17.90 5.90 45.14
N ILE A 651 -18.93 5.99 44.28
CA ILE A 651 -19.22 6.91 43.14
C ILE A 651 -18.78 8.37 43.43
N PRO A 652 -18.31 9.19 42.44
CA PRO A 652 -19.01 9.57 41.17
C PRO A 652 -18.19 9.42 39.87
N SER A 653 -18.73 8.98 38.71
CA SER A 653 -19.86 9.48 37.87
C SER A 653 -19.60 10.89 37.29
N LYS A 654 -19.80 11.23 36.00
CA LYS A 654 -20.60 10.76 34.85
C LYS A 654 -19.80 11.08 33.53
N SER A 655 -20.11 10.67 32.29
CA SER A 655 -21.13 9.80 31.66
C SER A 655 -20.80 9.58 30.17
N SER A 656 -20.89 8.35 29.66
CA SER A 656 -21.51 8.04 28.36
C SER A 656 -21.64 6.51 28.17
N SER A 657 -22.89 6.05 28.01
CA SER A 657 -23.33 4.68 27.74
C SER A 657 -24.62 4.80 26.92
N SER A 658 -25.09 3.83 26.12
CA SER A 658 -24.71 2.42 25.95
C SER A 658 -25.41 1.86 24.70
N SER A 659 -24.85 0.83 24.08
CA SER A 659 -25.66 -0.26 23.51
C SER A 659 -25.01 -1.62 23.81
N VAL A 660 -25.85 -2.55 24.24
CA VAL A 660 -25.64 -3.97 24.60
C VAL A 660 -27.04 -4.58 24.48
N THR A 661 -27.34 -5.81 24.06
CA THR A 661 -26.62 -7.10 23.94
C THR A 661 -27.05 -7.76 22.59
N ALA A 662 -26.72 -8.98 22.15
CA ALA A 662 -26.22 -10.18 22.82
C ALA A 662 -25.45 -11.09 21.84
N ALA A 663 -24.72 -12.09 22.39
CA ALA A 663 -24.07 -13.15 21.63
C ALA A 663 -24.50 -14.54 22.15
N ASN A 664 -24.26 -15.55 21.29
CA ASN A 664 -24.33 -17.03 21.44
C ASN A 664 -25.38 -17.60 20.46
N SER A 665 -25.03 -18.54 19.57
CA SER A 665 -24.25 -19.77 19.82
C SER A 665 -23.25 -20.19 18.73
N SER A 666 -22.20 -20.92 19.13
CA SER A 666 -21.30 -21.76 18.29
C SER A 666 -21.95 -23.11 17.95
N ALA A 667 -21.53 -23.94 16.98
CA ALA A 667 -20.26 -24.07 16.22
C ALA A 667 -20.54 -24.67 14.80
N GLY A 668 -19.59 -24.73 13.85
CA GLY A 668 -18.17 -24.42 13.99
C GLY A 668 -17.29 -24.55 12.74
N GLN A 669 -15.99 -24.32 13.01
CA GLN A 669 -14.81 -24.93 12.37
C GLN A 669 -14.46 -24.53 10.91
N LEU A 670 -13.74 -23.41 10.75
CA LEU A 670 -12.32 -23.39 10.32
C LEU A 670 -11.77 -21.96 10.08
N GLY A 671 -10.53 -21.69 10.56
CA GLY A 671 -9.60 -20.74 9.92
C GLY A 671 -9.60 -19.25 10.30
N GLY A 672 -8.55 -18.84 11.03
CA GLY A 672 -7.84 -17.57 10.74
C GLY A 672 -8.46 -16.23 11.15
N SER A 673 -7.96 -15.63 12.24
CA SER A 673 -8.15 -14.20 12.51
C SER A 673 -7.38 -13.34 11.49
N VAL A 674 -8.09 -12.54 10.69
CA VAL A 674 -7.90 -11.08 10.48
C VAL A 674 -8.94 -10.63 9.45
N ASN A 675 -9.95 -9.89 9.87
CA ASN A 675 -10.69 -8.97 9.01
C ASN A 675 -11.30 -7.86 9.88
N LYS A 676 -10.68 -6.67 9.88
CA LYS A 676 -11.41 -5.45 10.25
C LYS A 676 -12.50 -5.28 9.22
N LEU A 677 -13.75 -5.34 9.66
CA LEU A 677 -14.94 -5.18 8.81
C LEU A 677 -14.82 -3.93 7.93
N ILE A 678 -15.16 -4.07 6.65
CA ILE A 678 -15.28 -2.95 5.73
C ILE A 678 -16.37 -2.02 6.27
N THR A 679 -16.08 -0.73 6.40
CA THR A 679 -17.08 0.22 6.90
C THR A 679 -18.01 0.69 5.78
N GLU A 680 -19.28 0.94 6.10
CA GLU A 680 -20.28 1.44 5.12
C GLU A 680 -19.82 2.75 4.46
N ASN A 681 -19.15 3.62 5.22
CA ASN A 681 -18.54 4.85 4.74
C ASN A 681 -17.52 4.63 3.62
N GLU A 682 -16.73 3.56 3.67
CA GLU A 682 -15.80 3.23 2.58
C GLU A 682 -16.52 2.80 1.31
N VAL A 683 -17.61 2.03 1.44
CA VAL A 683 -18.45 1.65 0.30
C VAL A 683 -19.07 2.89 -0.34
N ILE A 684 -19.65 3.78 0.46
CA ILE A 684 -20.27 5.04 -0.01
C ILE A 684 -19.24 5.93 -0.73
N VAL A 685 -18.06 6.15 -0.15
CA VAL A 685 -17.00 6.98 -0.77
C VAL A 685 -16.47 6.32 -2.05
N ASN A 686 -16.33 4.99 -2.08
CA ASN A 686 -15.91 4.25 -3.25
C ASN A 686 -16.93 4.38 -4.40
N GLU A 687 -18.23 4.17 -4.14
CA GLU A 687 -19.28 4.37 -5.15
C GLU A 687 -19.31 5.81 -5.67
N LEU A 688 -19.23 6.81 -4.79
CA LEU A 688 -19.19 8.23 -5.18
C LEU A 688 -18.02 8.55 -6.13
N LEU A 689 -16.84 7.96 -5.92
CA LEU A 689 -15.68 8.17 -6.79
C LEU A 689 -15.84 7.48 -8.17
N HIS A 690 -16.48 6.31 -8.21
CA HIS A 690 -16.73 5.59 -9.47
C HIS A 690 -17.90 6.16 -10.28
N GLU A 691 -18.87 6.82 -9.65
CA GLU A 691 -20.12 7.24 -10.31
C GLU A 691 -20.04 8.63 -10.96
N LYS A 692 -19.78 8.65 -12.27
CA LYS A 692 -19.64 9.88 -13.07
C LYS A 692 -20.94 10.49 -13.62
N ARG A 693 -22.08 9.75 -13.69
CA ARG A 693 -23.29 10.27 -14.38
C ARG A 693 -24.65 9.64 -14.02
N ARG A 694 -24.80 8.91 -12.91
CA ARG A 694 -26.10 8.47 -12.39
C ARG A 694 -26.28 8.97 -10.96
N ALA A 695 -27.51 9.19 -10.52
CA ALA A 695 -27.79 9.66 -9.18
C ALA A 695 -27.65 8.47 -8.19
N LEU A 696 -26.63 8.52 -7.34
CA LEU A 696 -26.37 7.55 -6.28
C LEU A 696 -27.61 7.24 -5.41
N VAL A 697 -28.51 8.22 -5.30
CA VAL A 697 -29.79 8.12 -4.58
C VAL A 697 -30.73 7.06 -5.16
N ASP A 698 -30.85 6.91 -6.48
CA ASP A 698 -31.79 5.94 -7.09
C ASP A 698 -31.27 4.49 -6.94
N ARG A 699 -29.95 4.32 -6.76
CA ARG A 699 -29.31 3.02 -6.55
C ARG A 699 -29.36 2.54 -5.10
N LEU A 700 -29.38 3.45 -4.13
CA LEU A 700 -29.58 3.12 -2.72
C LEU A 700 -30.96 2.47 -2.47
N ASP A 701 -32.00 2.94 -3.15
CA ASP A 701 -33.37 2.43 -3.00
C ASP A 701 -33.63 1.13 -3.78
N THR A 702 -32.82 0.83 -4.81
CA THR A 702 -32.94 -0.39 -5.63
C THR A 702 -32.01 -1.52 -5.17
N ALA A 703 -30.77 -1.23 -4.78
CA ALA A 703 -29.84 -2.25 -4.28
C ALA A 703 -30.32 -2.92 -2.97
N GLN A 704 -31.15 -2.24 -2.18
CA GLN A 704 -31.79 -2.82 -0.99
C GLN A 704 -32.95 -3.80 -1.28
N LYS A 705 -33.39 -3.98 -2.53
CA LYS A 705 -34.42 -4.98 -2.85
C LYS A 705 -33.85 -6.38 -3.11
N ASP A 706 -32.75 -6.47 -3.85
CA ASP A 706 -32.32 -7.74 -4.42
C ASP A 706 -31.46 -8.59 -3.46
N GLU A 707 -30.59 -7.96 -2.66
CA GLU A 707 -29.72 -8.68 -1.69
C GLU A 707 -30.41 -8.93 -0.34
N VAL A 708 -31.68 -8.49 -0.18
CA VAL A 708 -32.34 -8.34 1.13
C VAL A 708 -33.60 -9.19 1.25
N SER A 709 -34.01 -10.01 0.27
CA SER A 709 -35.24 -10.83 0.33
C SER A 709 -35.46 -11.56 1.67
N LEU A 710 -34.42 -12.22 2.21
CA LEU A 710 -34.53 -12.93 3.50
C LEU A 710 -34.44 -11.98 4.70
N LYS A 711 -33.54 -10.99 4.67
CA LYS A 711 -33.39 -9.97 5.75
C LYS A 711 -34.62 -9.06 5.86
N ALA A 712 -35.29 -8.76 4.75
CA ALA A 712 -36.54 -8.01 4.68
C ALA A 712 -37.69 -8.83 5.26
N LYS A 713 -37.84 -10.11 4.88
CA LYS A 713 -38.83 -11.01 5.49
C LYS A 713 -38.62 -11.20 6.99
N VAL A 714 -37.37 -11.31 7.45
CA VAL A 714 -37.05 -11.36 8.89
C VAL A 714 -37.39 -10.02 9.57
N LYS A 715 -37.02 -8.89 8.97
CA LYS A 715 -37.37 -7.55 9.47
C LYS A 715 -38.89 -7.37 9.57
N GLU A 716 -39.64 -7.68 8.51
CA GLU A 716 -41.10 -7.62 8.45
C GLU A 716 -41.75 -8.50 9.52
N ALA A 717 -41.27 -9.73 9.69
CA ALA A 717 -41.75 -10.64 10.74
C ALA A 717 -41.46 -10.11 12.15
N MET A 718 -40.28 -9.51 12.38
CA MET A 718 -39.92 -8.89 13.66
C MET A 718 -40.72 -7.61 13.94
N GLU A 719 -40.90 -6.74 12.95
CA GLU A 719 -41.73 -5.54 13.07
C GLU A 719 -43.19 -5.90 13.33
N LYS A 720 -43.72 -6.91 12.63
CA LYS A 720 -45.06 -7.44 12.89
C LYS A 720 -45.18 -7.97 14.31
N ALA A 721 -44.28 -8.86 14.75
CA ALA A 721 -44.30 -9.41 16.10
C ALA A 721 -44.17 -8.32 17.19
N PHE A 722 -43.40 -7.26 16.92
CA PHE A 722 -43.32 -6.09 17.80
C PHE A 722 -44.66 -5.35 17.90
N TRP A 723 -45.27 -4.99 16.76
CA TRP A 723 -46.53 -4.26 16.74
C TRP A 723 -47.71 -5.08 17.26
N ASP A 724 -47.77 -6.38 16.97
CA ASP A 724 -48.72 -7.33 17.55
C ASP A 724 -48.53 -7.38 19.09
N GLY A 725 -47.28 -7.38 19.56
CA GLY A 725 -46.95 -7.30 20.99
C GLY A 725 -47.32 -5.98 21.67
N VAL A 726 -47.26 -4.84 20.97
CA VAL A 726 -47.74 -3.53 21.47
C VAL A 726 -49.27 -3.48 21.49
N MET A 727 -49.93 -4.07 20.48
CA MET A 727 -51.40 -4.16 20.40
C MET A 727 -51.95 -5.00 21.56
N ASN A 728 -51.44 -6.21 21.77
CA ASN A 728 -51.88 -7.09 22.86
C ASN A 728 -51.76 -6.42 24.24
N SER A 729 -50.67 -5.70 24.52
CA SER A 729 -50.47 -5.01 25.82
C SER A 729 -51.49 -3.89 26.11
N VAL A 730 -52.27 -3.45 25.12
CA VAL A 730 -53.33 -2.44 25.28
C VAL A 730 -54.74 -3.04 25.16
N GLU A 731 -54.86 -4.30 24.71
CA GLU A 731 -56.11 -5.07 24.66
C GLU A 731 -56.34 -5.96 25.91
N GLU A 732 -55.32 -6.16 26.74
CA GLU A 732 -55.44 -6.86 28.04
C GLU A 732 -56.31 -6.09 29.06
N GLU A 733 -57.00 -6.82 29.96
CA GLU A 733 -57.94 -6.25 30.96
C GLU A 733 -57.30 -5.22 31.93
N GLY A 734 -55.96 -5.18 32.01
CA GLY A 734 -55.19 -4.11 32.63
C GLY A 734 -54.17 -3.53 31.65
N PRO A 735 -54.53 -2.51 30.85
CA PRO A 735 -53.71 -2.06 29.72
C PRO A 735 -52.39 -1.39 30.15
N ASP A 736 -51.25 -1.95 29.71
CA ASP A 736 -49.92 -1.37 29.92
C ASP A 736 -49.57 -0.35 28.82
N TYR A 737 -49.96 0.90 29.06
CA TYR A 737 -49.57 2.02 28.23
C TYR A 737 -48.07 2.40 28.31
N GLY A 738 -47.26 1.72 29.12
CA GLY A 738 -45.81 1.98 29.24
C GLY A 738 -45.07 1.86 27.90
N ARG A 739 -45.48 0.91 27.04
CA ARG A 739 -44.93 0.76 25.68
C ARG A 739 -45.30 1.94 24.78
N VAL A 740 -46.54 2.43 24.86
CA VAL A 740 -47.02 3.59 24.09
C VAL A 740 -46.30 4.88 24.51
N ILE A 741 -46.11 5.09 25.82
CA ILE A 741 -45.37 6.24 26.34
C ILE A 741 -43.89 6.21 25.88
N ASN A 742 -43.28 5.03 25.80
CA ASN A 742 -41.93 4.87 25.26
C ASN A 742 -41.88 5.15 23.74
N LEU A 743 -42.89 4.78 22.96
CA LEU A 743 -42.98 5.11 21.53
C LEU A 743 -43.17 6.62 21.29
N VAL A 744 -43.97 7.32 22.11
CA VAL A 744 -44.08 8.79 22.02
C VAL A 744 -42.79 9.47 22.45
N ARG A 745 -42.07 8.92 23.43
CA ARG A 745 -40.71 9.37 23.78
C ARG A 745 -39.76 9.20 22.60
N GLU A 746 -39.78 8.06 21.92
CA GLU A 746 -38.97 7.82 20.72
C GLU A 746 -39.29 8.83 19.61
N VAL A 747 -40.59 9.04 19.28
CA VAL A 747 -41.02 10.09 18.33
C VAL A 747 -40.48 11.47 18.72
N ARG A 748 -40.60 11.87 19.99
CA ARG A 748 -40.11 13.17 20.48
C ARG A 748 -38.60 13.30 20.37
N ASP A 749 -37.87 12.29 20.84
CA ASP A 749 -36.42 12.33 20.92
C ASP A 749 -35.80 12.28 19.51
N GLU A 750 -36.38 11.49 18.60
CA GLU A 750 -35.95 11.38 17.19
C GLU A 750 -36.23 12.67 16.39
N ILE A 751 -37.40 13.29 16.56
CA ILE A 751 -37.69 14.61 15.96
C ILE A 751 -36.74 15.68 16.55
N SER A 752 -36.40 15.59 17.83
CA SER A 752 -35.48 16.53 18.51
C SER A 752 -34.00 16.37 18.10
N GLU A 753 -33.59 15.18 17.64
CA GLU A 753 -32.26 14.95 17.06
C GLU A 753 -32.17 15.53 15.64
N MET A 754 -33.22 15.38 14.83
CA MET A 754 -33.27 15.92 13.46
C MET A 754 -33.46 17.44 13.42
N ALA A 755 -34.20 18.00 14.38
CA ALA A 755 -34.59 19.42 14.37
C ALA A 755 -33.46 20.39 14.79
N PRO A 756 -33.52 21.66 14.33
CA PRO A 756 -32.67 22.72 14.85
C PRO A 756 -32.81 22.90 16.37
N GLU A 757 -31.73 23.32 17.04
CA GLU A 757 -31.71 23.44 18.51
C GLU A 757 -32.80 24.39 19.06
N SER A 758 -33.19 25.40 18.27
CA SER A 758 -34.24 26.36 18.58
C SER A 758 -35.66 25.77 18.62
N TRP A 759 -35.88 24.57 18.10
CA TRP A 759 -37.20 23.91 18.12
C TRP A 759 -37.34 22.92 19.27
N ARG A 760 -36.24 22.54 19.94
CA ARG A 760 -36.24 21.47 20.97
C ARG A 760 -37.14 21.79 22.16
N SER A 761 -37.23 23.04 22.62
CA SER A 761 -38.16 23.42 23.70
C SER A 761 -39.61 23.22 23.27
N THR A 762 -39.99 23.73 22.11
CA THR A 762 -41.35 23.60 21.55
C THR A 762 -41.74 22.13 21.30
N ILE A 763 -40.78 21.29 20.90
CA ILE A 763 -41.01 19.85 20.73
C ILE A 763 -41.21 19.15 22.09
N MET A 764 -40.43 19.49 23.12
CA MET A 764 -40.61 18.93 24.47
C MET A 764 -41.92 19.39 25.13
N GLU A 765 -42.33 20.64 24.92
CA GLU A 765 -43.59 21.20 25.44
C GLU A 765 -44.83 20.59 24.76
N ALA A 766 -44.77 20.33 23.45
CA ALA A 766 -45.88 19.74 22.70
C ALA A 766 -46.00 18.22 22.86
N LEU A 767 -44.89 17.53 23.17
CA LEU A 767 -44.81 16.08 23.37
C LEU A 767 -44.45 15.75 24.83
N ASP A 768 -45.20 16.33 25.76
CA ASP A 768 -45.00 16.15 27.20
C ASP A 768 -45.41 14.73 27.65
N LEU A 769 -44.43 13.99 28.17
CA LEU A 769 -44.61 12.63 28.65
C LEU A 769 -45.28 12.55 30.03
N GLU A 770 -45.17 13.59 30.86
CA GLU A 770 -45.82 13.63 32.17
C GLU A 770 -47.33 13.77 31.98
N VAL A 771 -47.75 14.75 31.17
CA VAL A 771 -49.16 14.96 30.77
C VAL A 771 -49.72 13.73 30.07
N LEU A 772 -49.01 13.15 29.09
CA LEU A 772 -49.43 11.92 28.43
C LEU A 772 -49.61 10.76 29.43
N SER A 773 -48.68 10.59 30.37
CA SER A 773 -48.79 9.53 31.38
C SER A 773 -49.98 9.74 32.33
N GLN A 774 -50.35 10.99 32.61
CA GLN A 774 -51.48 11.34 33.46
C GLN A 774 -52.82 11.11 32.74
N VAL A 775 -52.91 11.48 31.46
CA VAL A 775 -54.07 11.18 30.60
C VAL A 775 -54.31 9.67 30.52
N LEU A 776 -53.27 8.88 30.22
CA LEU A 776 -53.40 7.42 30.05
C LEU A 776 -53.71 6.69 31.38
N LYS A 777 -53.21 7.19 32.53
CA LYS A 777 -53.57 6.65 33.86
C LYS A 777 -54.99 7.00 34.32
N SER A 778 -55.66 7.95 33.66
CA SER A 778 -57.02 8.38 34.05
C SER A 778 -58.13 7.41 33.62
N GLY A 779 -57.81 6.37 32.83
CA GLY A 779 -58.77 5.43 32.25
C GLY A 779 -59.57 5.99 31.07
N ASN A 780 -59.57 7.31 30.86
CA ASN A 780 -60.20 7.96 29.72
C ASN A 780 -59.16 8.25 28.63
N LEU A 781 -59.19 7.47 27.55
CA LEU A 781 -58.41 7.71 26.33
C LEU A 781 -58.90 8.99 25.63
N ASP A 782 -58.27 10.14 25.91
CA ASP A 782 -58.53 11.38 25.17
C ASP A 782 -57.94 11.32 23.75
N ILE A 783 -58.76 10.80 22.84
CA ILE A 783 -58.46 10.68 21.40
C ILE A 783 -58.11 12.05 20.79
N ALA A 784 -58.70 13.15 21.26
CA ALA A 784 -58.47 14.48 20.71
C ALA A 784 -57.10 15.04 21.14
N TYR A 785 -56.65 14.77 22.37
CA TYR A 785 -55.29 15.10 22.81
C TYR A 785 -54.23 14.28 22.07
N LEU A 786 -54.47 12.97 21.90
CA LEU A 786 -53.58 12.08 21.14
C LEU A 786 -53.54 12.41 19.64
N GLY A 787 -54.66 12.83 19.06
CA GLY A 787 -54.73 13.36 17.70
C GLY A 787 -53.84 14.60 17.52
N LYS A 788 -53.90 15.56 18.44
CA LYS A 788 -53.04 16.76 18.44
C LYS A 788 -51.55 16.43 18.53
N ILE A 789 -51.17 15.41 19.31
CA ILE A 789 -49.79 14.90 19.39
C ILE A 789 -49.31 14.40 18.02
N LEU A 790 -50.13 13.60 17.33
CA LEU A 790 -49.80 13.07 16.00
C LEU A 790 -49.78 14.18 14.94
N GLU A 791 -50.74 15.11 14.95
CA GLU A 791 -50.77 16.28 14.08
C GLU A 791 -49.52 17.16 14.26
N PHE A 792 -49.09 17.41 15.50
CA PHE A 792 -47.88 18.18 15.78
C PHE A 792 -46.61 17.46 15.28
N ALA A 793 -46.51 16.15 15.50
CA ALA A 793 -45.39 15.34 15.01
C ALA A 793 -45.33 15.36 13.47
N LEU A 794 -46.46 15.28 12.78
CA LEU A 794 -46.51 15.34 11.32
C LEU A 794 -46.25 16.76 10.78
N ALA A 795 -46.79 17.80 11.40
CA ALA A 795 -46.55 19.19 11.02
C ALA A 795 -45.09 19.63 11.28
N THR A 796 -44.39 19.00 12.23
CA THR A 796 -42.94 19.19 12.42
C THR A 796 -42.12 18.38 11.42
N LEU A 797 -42.52 17.15 11.10
CA LEU A 797 -41.88 16.35 10.04
C LEU A 797 -41.99 16.99 8.65
N GLN A 798 -43.15 17.55 8.29
CA GLN A 798 -43.35 18.31 7.05
C GLN A 798 -42.36 19.48 6.90
N LYS A 799 -42.06 20.18 8.00
CA LYS A 799 -41.08 21.27 8.04
C LYS A 799 -39.62 20.81 7.96
N LEU A 800 -39.34 19.53 8.18
CA LEU A 800 -38.00 18.92 8.09
C LEU A 800 -37.78 18.17 6.77
N SER A 801 -38.84 17.79 6.06
CA SER A 801 -38.78 17.10 4.75
C SER A 801 -38.47 18.02 3.58
N SER A 802 -38.13 17.43 2.43
CA SER A 802 -38.03 18.17 1.16
C SER A 802 -39.43 18.58 0.65
N PRO A 803 -39.59 19.69 -0.11
CA PRO A 803 -40.89 20.08 -0.65
C PRO A 803 -41.54 19.01 -1.55
N ALA A 804 -40.73 18.21 -2.25
CA ALA A 804 -41.21 17.11 -3.07
C ALA A 804 -41.77 15.95 -2.23
N TYR A 805 -41.19 15.68 -1.06
CA TYR A 805 -41.66 14.65 -0.14
C TYR A 805 -42.79 15.15 0.77
N GLU A 806 -42.87 16.45 1.05
CA GLU A 806 -43.95 17.07 1.82
C GLU A 806 -45.32 16.78 1.20
N ASP A 807 -45.43 16.90 -0.13
CA ASP A 807 -46.67 16.61 -0.87
C ASP A 807 -47.00 15.10 -0.89
N GLU A 808 -46.00 14.23 -1.03
CA GLU A 808 -46.18 12.77 -0.94
C GLU A 808 -46.61 12.34 0.48
N MET A 809 -46.03 12.94 1.52
CA MET A 809 -46.38 12.71 2.93
C MET A 809 -47.80 13.17 3.23
N LYS A 810 -48.25 14.32 2.70
CA LYS A 810 -49.64 14.79 2.84
C LYS A 810 -50.63 13.80 2.23
N VAL A 811 -50.37 13.28 1.03
CA VAL A 811 -51.24 12.27 0.39
C VAL A 811 -51.29 10.98 1.22
N LYS A 812 -50.14 10.50 1.71
CA LYS A 812 -50.07 9.32 2.61
C LYS A 812 -50.84 9.55 3.91
N TYR A 813 -50.74 10.74 4.50
CA TYR A 813 -51.45 11.08 5.74
C TYR A 813 -52.96 11.20 5.55
N GLN A 814 -53.41 11.84 4.45
CA GLN A 814 -54.84 11.89 4.09
C GLN A 814 -55.41 10.48 3.88
N LYS A 815 -54.66 9.59 3.22
CA LYS A 815 -55.03 8.18 3.07
C LYS A 815 -55.15 7.46 4.42
N LEU A 816 -54.19 7.67 5.33
CA LEU A 816 -54.25 7.10 6.68
C LEU A 816 -55.44 7.63 7.49
N LEU A 817 -55.72 8.93 7.44
CA LEU A 817 -56.91 9.52 8.07
C LEU A 817 -58.20 8.90 7.52
N GLN A 818 -58.28 8.67 6.22
CA GLN A 818 -59.40 7.98 5.59
C GLN A 818 -59.50 6.51 6.06
N GLU A 819 -58.42 5.74 6.02
CA GLU A 819 -58.38 4.34 6.49
C GLU A 819 -58.74 4.20 7.99
N LEU A 820 -58.34 5.16 8.82
CA LEU A 820 -58.72 5.21 10.24
C LEU A 820 -60.20 5.58 10.41
N THR A 821 -60.71 6.51 9.61
CA THR A 821 -62.12 6.91 9.62
C THR A 821 -63.03 5.76 9.17
N GLU A 822 -62.64 5.04 8.12
CA GLU A 822 -63.34 3.86 7.61
C GLU A 822 -63.30 2.70 8.64
N ALA A 823 -62.16 2.47 9.30
CA ALA A 823 -62.02 1.47 10.37
C ALA A 823 -62.84 1.80 11.64
N CYS A 824 -63.16 3.07 11.87
CA CYS A 824 -64.11 3.49 12.92
C CYS A 824 -65.58 3.39 12.49
N GLN A 825 -65.87 3.31 11.18
CA GLN A 825 -67.23 3.27 10.62
C GLN A 825 -67.70 1.87 10.19
N SER A 826 -66.80 0.88 10.12
CA SER A 826 -67.13 -0.51 9.77
C SER A 826 -68.10 -1.13 10.79
N ARG A 827 -69.38 -1.19 10.43
CA ARG A 827 -70.51 -1.61 11.27
C ARG A 827 -70.64 -3.13 11.36
N ASP A 828 -69.59 -3.80 11.84
CA ASP A 828 -69.67 -5.19 12.32
C ASP A 828 -69.42 -5.23 13.83
N GLY A 829 -70.30 -5.91 14.55
CA GLY A 829 -70.39 -5.89 16.02
C GLY A 829 -69.29 -6.69 16.75
N ASN A 830 -68.03 -6.58 16.32
CA ASN A 830 -66.89 -7.22 16.96
C ASN A 830 -65.93 -6.15 17.50
N ALA A 831 -65.62 -6.21 18.80
CA ALA A 831 -65.02 -5.12 19.57
C ALA A 831 -63.50 -4.90 19.28
N LYS A 832 -63.13 -4.62 18.03
CA LYS A 832 -61.73 -4.52 17.56
C LYS A 832 -61.32 -3.18 16.93
N SER A 833 -62.24 -2.23 16.77
CA SER A 833 -61.93 -0.84 16.39
C SER A 833 -61.69 0.05 17.63
N SER A 834 -60.92 -0.46 18.60
CA SER A 834 -60.59 0.29 19.82
C SER A 834 -59.83 1.59 19.47
N PRO A 835 -60.08 2.72 20.18
CA PRO A 835 -59.27 3.94 20.06
C PRO A 835 -57.76 3.72 20.21
N ALA A 836 -57.37 2.68 20.96
CA ALA A 836 -55.98 2.24 21.06
C ALA A 836 -55.39 1.77 19.71
N VAL A 837 -56.16 1.04 18.89
CA VAL A 837 -55.73 0.54 17.58
C VAL A 837 -55.49 1.70 16.62
N ALA A 838 -56.36 2.72 16.63
CA ALA A 838 -56.18 3.93 15.84
C ALA A 838 -54.90 4.70 16.26
N MET A 839 -54.67 4.83 17.57
CA MET A 839 -53.46 5.45 18.12
C MET A 839 -52.17 4.70 17.74
N ILE A 840 -52.16 3.37 17.88
CA ILE A 840 -51.00 2.53 17.55
C ILE A 840 -50.68 2.62 16.04
N ARG A 841 -51.70 2.62 15.18
CA ARG A 841 -51.53 2.84 13.72
C ARG A 841 -50.98 4.24 13.42
N GLY A 842 -51.47 5.27 14.09
CA GLY A 842 -50.97 6.65 13.96
C GLY A 842 -49.50 6.80 14.38
N LEU A 843 -49.12 6.22 15.53
CA LEU A 843 -47.73 6.23 16.01
C LEU A 843 -46.80 5.43 15.10
N ARG A 844 -47.23 4.26 14.63
CA ARG A 844 -46.51 3.48 13.62
C ARG A 844 -46.25 4.30 12.36
N PHE A 845 -47.27 4.98 11.83
CA PHE A 845 -47.13 5.85 10.67
C PHE A 845 -46.13 6.99 10.90
N VAL A 846 -46.20 7.67 12.05
CA VAL A 846 -45.24 8.74 12.39
C VAL A 846 -43.80 8.22 12.46
N LEU A 847 -43.58 7.03 13.03
CA LEU A 847 -42.25 6.41 13.06
C LEU A 847 -41.76 5.99 11.67
N GLU A 848 -42.63 5.44 10.82
CA GLU A 848 -42.32 5.14 9.41
C GLU A 848 -41.99 6.43 8.62
N GLN A 849 -42.68 7.55 8.90
CA GLN A 849 -42.34 8.86 8.34
C GLN A 849 -41.00 9.40 8.87
N ILE A 850 -40.71 9.28 10.16
CA ILE A 850 -39.41 9.65 10.76
C ILE A 850 -38.28 8.90 10.05
N GLN A 851 -38.38 7.59 9.87
CA GLN A 851 -37.34 6.80 9.20
C GLN A 851 -37.16 7.23 7.73
N THR A 852 -38.25 7.61 7.04
CA THR A 852 -38.18 8.10 5.66
C THR A 852 -37.54 9.49 5.58
N VAL A 853 -37.90 10.41 6.48
CA VAL A 853 -37.28 11.76 6.58
C VAL A 853 -35.81 11.66 7.00
N LYS A 854 -35.43 10.75 7.91
CA LYS A 854 -34.03 10.43 8.21
C LYS A 854 -33.27 9.99 6.96
N SER A 855 -33.87 9.13 6.14
CA SER A 855 -33.29 8.71 4.85
C SER A 855 -33.10 9.91 3.90
N GLU A 856 -34.12 10.77 3.73
CA GLU A 856 -34.00 12.01 2.94
C GLU A 856 -32.88 12.93 3.44
N ILE A 857 -32.84 13.22 4.74
CA ILE A 857 -31.82 14.08 5.36
C ILE A 857 -30.42 13.47 5.16
N SER A 858 -30.28 12.15 5.26
CA SER A 858 -29.00 11.47 4.99
C SER A 858 -28.59 11.59 3.51
N LYS A 859 -29.53 11.35 2.58
CA LYS A 859 -29.34 11.53 1.12
C LYS A 859 -28.94 12.98 0.79
N ALA A 860 -29.58 13.97 1.42
CA ALA A 860 -29.26 15.38 1.25
C ALA A 860 -27.88 15.76 1.82
N ARG A 861 -27.53 15.26 3.01
CA ARG A 861 -26.19 15.45 3.61
C ARG A 861 -25.08 14.82 2.74
N ILE A 862 -25.31 13.63 2.19
CA ILE A 862 -24.38 12.97 1.26
C ILE A 862 -24.22 13.80 -0.03
N LYS A 863 -25.33 14.26 -0.65
CA LYS A 863 -25.27 15.18 -1.81
C LYS A 863 -24.53 16.47 -1.52
N LEU A 864 -24.66 17.05 -0.32
CA LEU A 864 -23.92 18.25 0.08
C LEU A 864 -22.40 17.99 0.18
N MET A 865 -22.01 16.80 0.64
CA MET A 865 -20.60 16.38 0.75
C MET A 865 -20.01 15.83 -0.55
N GLU A 866 -20.84 15.43 -1.52
CA GLU A 866 -20.44 14.79 -2.79
C GLU A 866 -19.29 15.51 -3.53
N PRO A 867 -19.26 16.86 -3.68
CA PRO A 867 -18.14 17.54 -4.36
C PRO A 867 -16.80 17.40 -3.63
N LEU A 868 -16.81 17.27 -2.31
CA LEU A 868 -15.61 17.06 -1.49
C LEU A 868 -15.16 15.59 -1.54
N LEU A 869 -16.12 14.67 -1.50
CA LEU A 869 -15.88 13.22 -1.53
C LEU A 869 -15.43 12.72 -2.91
N LYS A 870 -15.93 13.31 -4.00
CA LYS A 870 -15.42 13.11 -5.38
C LYS A 870 -14.05 13.76 -5.62
N GLY A 871 -13.60 14.61 -4.70
CA GLY A 871 -12.28 15.25 -4.74
C GLY A 871 -11.14 14.40 -4.15
N PRO A 872 -9.94 14.98 -3.99
CA PRO A 872 -8.79 14.26 -3.44
C PRO A 872 -8.98 13.78 -2.00
N ALA A 873 -9.92 14.37 -1.24
CA ALA A 873 -10.22 13.97 0.12
C ALA A 873 -10.84 12.55 0.21
N GLY A 874 -11.68 12.16 -0.75
CA GLY A 874 -12.22 10.79 -0.80
C GLY A 874 -11.15 9.75 -1.13
N LEU A 875 -10.25 10.07 -2.07
CA LEU A 875 -9.09 9.22 -2.39
C LEU A 875 -8.14 9.07 -1.19
N GLU A 876 -7.87 10.15 -0.46
CA GLU A 876 -7.06 10.11 0.76
C GLU A 876 -7.75 9.31 1.88
N TYR A 877 -9.07 9.42 2.02
CA TYR A 877 -9.87 8.63 2.96
C TYR A 877 -9.77 7.13 2.68
N LEU A 878 -10.02 6.69 1.43
CA LEU A 878 -9.88 5.29 1.03
C LEU A 878 -8.44 4.78 1.21
N GLY A 879 -7.43 5.60 0.89
CA GLY A 879 -6.02 5.25 1.09
C GLY A 879 -5.67 5.01 2.56
N LYS A 880 -6.18 5.86 3.46
CA LYS A 880 -6.02 5.69 4.92
C LYS A 880 -6.79 4.48 5.44
N ALA A 881 -8.03 4.27 5.00
CA ALA A 881 -8.85 3.14 5.43
C ALA A 881 -8.20 1.80 4.99
N PHE A 882 -7.70 1.74 3.76
CA PHE A 882 -6.94 0.59 3.26
C PHE A 882 -5.65 0.34 4.06
N ALA A 883 -4.86 1.38 4.34
CA ALA A 883 -3.66 1.27 5.20
C ALA A 883 -4.00 0.79 6.62
N ASN A 884 -5.13 1.21 7.18
CA ASN A 884 -5.62 0.78 8.50
C ASN A 884 -6.06 -0.70 8.56
N ARG A 885 -6.30 -1.33 7.40
CA ARG A 885 -6.60 -2.77 7.26
C ARG A 885 -5.35 -3.59 6.91
N HIS A 886 -4.63 -3.21 5.85
CA HIS A 886 -3.56 -4.02 5.23
C HIS A 886 -2.14 -3.59 5.59
N GLY A 887 -1.98 -2.62 6.50
CA GLY A 887 -0.67 -2.14 6.96
C GLY A 887 0.03 -1.22 5.96
N SER A 888 1.34 -1.03 6.15
CA SER A 888 2.12 -0.12 5.32
C SER A 888 2.41 -0.72 3.93
N PRO A 889 2.77 0.10 2.93
CA PRO A 889 3.20 -0.41 1.62
C PRO A 889 4.38 -1.40 1.68
N LEU A 890 5.21 -1.34 2.74
CA LEU A 890 6.35 -2.26 2.93
C LEU A 890 5.88 -3.69 3.28
N ASP A 891 4.75 -3.80 3.97
CA ASP A 891 4.17 -5.07 4.44
C ASP A 891 3.35 -5.78 3.34
N ALA A 892 3.12 -5.11 2.21
CA ALA A 892 2.26 -5.54 1.10
C ALA A 892 2.53 -6.97 0.61
N CYS A 893 3.77 -7.44 0.69
CA CYS A 893 4.14 -8.81 0.27
C CYS A 893 3.55 -9.91 1.15
N LEU A 894 3.15 -9.59 2.38
CA LEU A 894 2.53 -10.48 3.35
C LEU A 894 1.02 -10.18 3.49
N SER A 895 0.62 -8.91 3.39
CA SER A 895 -0.78 -8.49 3.59
C SER A 895 -1.65 -8.48 2.34
N LEU A 896 -1.07 -8.64 1.14
CA LEU A 896 -1.78 -8.63 -0.16
C LEU A 896 -1.34 -9.81 -1.08
N PRO A 897 -1.44 -11.08 -0.62
CA PRO A 897 -1.02 -12.25 -1.41
C PRO A 897 -1.74 -12.40 -2.77
N LEU A 898 -3.06 -12.18 -2.84
CA LEU A 898 -3.84 -12.33 -4.08
C LEU A 898 -3.46 -11.24 -5.08
N THR A 899 -3.35 -9.99 -4.63
CA THR A 899 -2.86 -8.86 -5.44
C THR A 899 -1.47 -9.13 -6.00
N LYS A 900 -0.57 -9.73 -5.20
CA LYS A 900 0.77 -10.11 -5.65
C LYS A 900 0.73 -11.21 -6.72
N GLN A 901 -0.08 -12.25 -6.53
CA GLN A 901 -0.25 -13.34 -7.49
C GLN A 901 -0.81 -12.82 -8.83
N TRP A 902 -1.85 -12.00 -8.76
CA TRP A 902 -2.49 -11.35 -9.92
C TRP A 902 -1.52 -10.45 -10.68
N LEU A 903 -0.77 -9.56 -10.02
CA LEU A 903 0.24 -8.75 -10.70
C LEU A 903 1.40 -9.58 -11.30
N SER A 904 1.70 -10.73 -10.71
CA SER A 904 2.77 -11.61 -11.19
C SER A 904 2.39 -12.35 -12.47
N SER A 905 1.13 -12.80 -12.63
CA SER A 905 0.67 -13.51 -13.83
C SER A 905 0.64 -12.62 -15.07
N LEU A 906 0.44 -11.30 -14.89
CA LEU A 906 0.33 -10.32 -15.97
C LEU A 906 1.68 -9.86 -16.54
N ARG A 907 2.77 -10.04 -15.80
CA ARG A 907 4.09 -9.48 -16.15
C ARG A 907 4.66 -10.04 -17.45
N SER A 908 4.39 -11.30 -17.77
CA SER A 908 4.93 -11.98 -18.96
C SER A 908 4.28 -11.53 -20.28
N CYS A 909 3.03 -11.02 -20.23
CA CYS A 909 2.29 -10.61 -21.42
C CYS A 909 2.13 -9.08 -21.57
N SER A 910 2.25 -8.31 -20.48
CA SER A 910 1.97 -6.86 -20.49
C SER A 910 2.77 -6.08 -21.54
N ASP A 911 4.08 -6.35 -21.64
CA ASP A 911 4.95 -5.70 -22.63
C ASP A 911 4.57 -6.09 -24.07
N GLN A 912 4.18 -7.35 -24.31
CA GLN A 912 3.70 -7.80 -25.62
C GLN A 912 2.37 -7.12 -26.00
N GLU A 913 1.40 -7.08 -25.08
CA GLU A 913 0.08 -6.51 -25.36
C GLU A 913 0.14 -4.98 -25.54
N TRP A 914 1.06 -4.31 -24.85
CA TRP A 914 1.34 -2.89 -25.06
C TRP A 914 2.02 -2.63 -26.42
N GLU A 915 3.00 -3.44 -26.80
CA GLU A 915 3.60 -3.33 -28.13
C GLU A 915 2.60 -3.66 -29.25
N GLU A 916 1.74 -4.67 -29.10
CA GLU A 916 0.66 -4.95 -30.05
C GLU A 916 -0.30 -3.76 -30.20
N HIS A 917 -0.66 -3.09 -29.10
CA HIS A 917 -1.48 -1.88 -29.11
C HIS A 917 -0.80 -0.74 -29.89
N ASN A 918 0.51 -0.53 -29.69
CA ASN A 918 1.27 0.53 -30.36
C ASN A 918 1.56 0.21 -31.84
N SER A 919 2.04 -1.00 -32.13
CA SER A 919 2.51 -1.43 -33.45
C SER A 919 1.38 -1.80 -34.40
N ASN A 920 0.30 -2.42 -33.90
CA ASN A 920 -0.76 -2.97 -34.76
C ASN A 920 -2.04 -2.15 -34.68
N SER A 921 -2.45 -1.69 -33.49
CA SER A 921 -3.71 -0.96 -33.33
C SER A 921 -3.58 0.53 -33.66
N LEU A 922 -2.65 1.26 -33.02
CA LEU A 922 -2.46 2.70 -33.27
C LEU A 922 -1.84 2.99 -34.64
N SER A 923 -0.91 2.17 -35.11
CA SER A 923 -0.29 2.36 -36.43
C SER A 923 -1.26 2.04 -37.59
N ALA A 924 -2.19 1.08 -37.42
CA ALA A 924 -3.25 0.86 -38.41
C ALA A 924 -4.19 2.06 -38.52
N LEU A 925 -4.58 2.67 -37.39
CA LEU A 925 -5.37 3.92 -37.40
C LEU A 925 -4.66 5.05 -38.15
N ALA A 926 -3.34 5.22 -37.97
CA ALA A 926 -2.56 6.21 -38.70
C ALA A 926 -2.46 5.91 -40.21
N SER A 927 -2.52 4.64 -40.62
CA SER A 927 -2.53 4.25 -42.05
C SER A 927 -3.88 4.47 -42.73
N HIS A 928 -4.98 4.53 -41.97
CA HIS A 928 -6.34 4.71 -42.49
C HIS A 928 -6.68 6.14 -42.95
N GLU A 929 -5.76 7.11 -42.84
CA GLU A 929 -5.90 8.43 -43.49
C GLU A 929 -5.69 8.39 -45.02
N ASN A 930 -5.30 7.24 -45.60
CA ASN A 930 -5.24 7.03 -47.05
C ASN A 930 -6.25 5.95 -47.52
N PRO A 931 -7.28 6.29 -48.31
CA PRO A 931 -8.39 5.39 -48.63
C PRO A 931 -8.13 4.50 -49.86
N SER A 932 -7.14 3.60 -49.80
CA SER A 932 -6.78 2.79 -50.99
C SER A 932 -6.32 1.34 -50.77
N GLN A 933 -6.45 0.76 -49.58
CA GLN A 933 -6.22 -0.69 -49.41
C GLN A 933 -7.09 -1.33 -48.31
N VAL A 934 -8.20 -1.93 -48.73
CA VAL A 934 -9.05 -2.79 -47.89
C VAL A 934 -8.45 -4.20 -47.88
N PHE A 935 -7.96 -4.66 -46.73
CA PHE A 935 -7.55 -6.06 -46.55
C PHE A 935 -8.77 -6.94 -46.26
N LEU A 936 -9.05 -7.89 -47.17
CA LEU A 936 -10.04 -8.95 -46.98
C LEU A 936 -9.47 -10.05 -46.04
N PRO A 937 -10.23 -10.55 -45.05
CA PRO A 937 -9.81 -11.68 -44.23
C PRO A 937 -9.95 -13.01 -45.01
N SER A 938 -8.84 -13.68 -45.28
CA SER A 938 -8.81 -14.95 -46.02
C SER A 938 -9.15 -16.18 -45.15
N THR A 939 -10.44 -16.42 -44.89
CA THR A 939 -10.94 -17.76 -44.51
C THR A 939 -12.33 -18.03 -45.08
N ALA A 940 -12.40 -18.26 -46.40
CA ALA A 940 -13.51 -18.94 -47.07
C ALA A 940 -12.95 -19.73 -48.25
N LEU A 941 -13.53 -20.90 -48.54
CA LEU A 941 -13.11 -21.73 -49.67
C LEU A 941 -13.40 -21.02 -51.00
N ARG A 942 -12.59 -21.32 -52.03
CA ARG A 942 -12.65 -20.67 -53.35
C ARG A 942 -14.02 -20.78 -54.01
N THR A 943 -14.58 -19.64 -54.39
CA THR A 943 -15.21 -19.41 -55.71
C THR A 943 -14.90 -17.97 -56.14
N GLY A 944 -14.68 -17.75 -57.44
CA GLY A 944 -14.17 -16.47 -57.95
C GLY A 944 -15.27 -15.49 -58.35
N GLY A 945 -14.99 -14.18 -58.23
CA GLY A 945 -15.85 -13.10 -58.72
C GLY A 945 -15.35 -11.74 -58.22
N SER A 946 -14.88 -10.89 -59.14
CA SER A 946 -14.33 -9.56 -58.81
C SER A 946 -15.33 -8.46 -59.19
N PHE A 947 -15.76 -7.67 -58.21
CA PHE A 947 -16.51 -6.44 -58.45
C PHE A 947 -15.94 -5.28 -57.61
N GLN A 948 -15.68 -4.13 -58.26
CA GLN A 948 -15.22 -2.93 -57.58
C GLN A 948 -16.39 -2.16 -56.96
N VAL A 949 -16.25 -1.75 -55.71
CA VAL A 949 -17.19 -0.85 -55.03
C VAL A 949 -16.62 0.58 -55.03
N LYS A 950 -17.44 1.54 -55.48
CA LYS A 950 -17.12 2.97 -55.50
C LYS A 950 -18.04 3.67 -54.49
N GLN A 951 -17.53 4.00 -53.30
CA GLN A 951 -18.33 4.66 -52.27
C GLN A 951 -18.53 6.16 -52.58
N ARG A 952 -19.77 6.62 -52.44
CA ARG A 952 -20.14 8.05 -52.35
C ARG A 952 -20.22 8.45 -50.87
N THR A 953 -19.66 9.60 -50.54
CA THR A 953 -19.84 10.28 -49.25
C THR A 953 -21.21 10.95 -49.16
N ALA A 954 -21.84 10.86 -47.98
CA ALA A 954 -23.05 11.57 -47.57
C ALA A 954 -22.91 11.94 -46.07
N PRO A 955 -23.63 12.95 -45.57
CA PRO A 955 -22.96 14.08 -44.91
C PRO A 955 -22.95 14.07 -43.37
N ASP A 956 -22.12 14.94 -42.80
CA ASP A 956 -22.02 15.22 -41.36
C ASP A 956 -23.37 15.60 -40.73
N ALA A 957 -23.61 15.09 -39.52
CA ALA A 957 -24.73 15.46 -38.68
C ALA A 957 -24.23 15.92 -37.29
N GLY A 958 -24.43 17.21 -37.00
CA GLY A 958 -24.65 17.75 -35.66
C GLY A 958 -23.53 17.60 -34.63
N SER A 959 -22.64 18.60 -34.55
CA SER A 959 -21.82 18.82 -33.36
C SER A 959 -22.68 19.34 -32.19
N SER A 960 -23.21 18.44 -31.35
CA SER A 960 -23.73 18.82 -30.03
C SER A 960 -22.56 18.98 -29.06
N ASN A 961 -22.48 20.15 -28.44
CA ASN A 961 -21.36 20.53 -27.57
C ASN A 961 -21.58 19.99 -26.14
N GLU A 962 -21.63 18.67 -25.98
CA GLU A 962 -21.54 18.03 -24.67
C GLU A 962 -20.07 17.84 -24.28
N GLN A 963 -19.64 18.53 -23.22
CA GLN A 963 -18.33 18.30 -22.59
C GLN A 963 -18.36 16.97 -21.82
N SER A 964 -18.33 15.85 -22.55
CA SER A 964 -18.07 14.56 -21.94
C SER A 964 -16.65 14.55 -21.38
N ALA A 965 -16.53 14.29 -20.07
CA ALA A 965 -15.27 14.28 -19.35
C ALA A 965 -14.39 13.09 -19.77
N VAL A 966 -13.67 13.27 -20.88
CA VAL A 966 -12.83 12.28 -21.57
C VAL A 966 -12.00 11.49 -20.56
N VAL A 967 -12.21 10.17 -20.55
CA VAL A 967 -11.49 9.26 -19.66
C VAL A 967 -10.05 9.10 -20.17
N PRO A 968 -9.02 9.26 -19.32
CA PRO A 968 -7.63 9.40 -19.78
C PRO A 968 -7.04 8.14 -20.44
N GLU A 969 -6.33 8.37 -21.55
CA GLU A 969 -5.46 7.40 -22.22
C GLU A 969 -4.41 6.86 -21.23
N CYS A 970 -4.02 5.59 -21.36
CA CYS A 970 -2.96 4.99 -20.56
C CYS A 970 -1.60 5.60 -20.95
N SER A 971 -0.84 6.08 -19.98
CA SER A 971 0.48 6.71 -20.18
C SER A 971 1.58 5.71 -20.56
N GLY A 972 1.32 4.40 -20.44
CA GLY A 972 2.34 3.35 -20.48
C GLY A 972 3.10 3.19 -19.16
N ASP A 973 2.69 3.87 -18.08
CA ASP A 973 3.27 3.66 -16.75
C ASP A 973 3.01 2.21 -16.28
N ARG A 974 4.08 1.51 -15.87
CA ARG A 974 4.05 0.06 -15.57
C ARG A 974 2.95 -0.36 -14.58
N VAL A 975 2.63 0.49 -13.59
CA VAL A 975 1.55 0.22 -12.62
C VAL A 975 0.18 0.35 -13.27
N ASP A 976 -0.10 1.46 -13.97
CA ASP A 976 -1.39 1.73 -14.63
C ASP A 976 -1.68 0.70 -15.72
N LEU A 977 -0.66 0.39 -16.55
CA LEU A 977 -0.76 -0.64 -17.59
C LEU A 977 -1.11 -2.02 -17.02
N LEU A 978 -0.41 -2.47 -15.98
CA LEU A 978 -0.66 -3.78 -15.36
C LEU A 978 -2.03 -3.85 -14.68
N VAL A 979 -2.45 -2.79 -13.98
CA VAL A 979 -3.79 -2.75 -13.35
C VAL A 979 -4.89 -2.77 -14.41
N ARG A 980 -4.77 -1.98 -15.49
CA ARG A 980 -5.72 -1.93 -16.59
C ARG A 980 -5.86 -3.27 -17.33
N LEU A 981 -4.74 -3.88 -17.73
CA LEU A 981 -4.73 -5.19 -18.39
C LEU A 981 -5.22 -6.30 -17.45
N GLY A 982 -4.87 -6.23 -16.16
CA GLY A 982 -5.30 -7.19 -15.16
C GLY A 982 -6.81 -7.18 -14.91
N LEU A 983 -7.41 -5.99 -14.83
CA LEU A 983 -8.86 -5.85 -14.71
C LEU A 983 -9.56 -6.35 -15.96
N LEU A 984 -9.05 -6.01 -17.14
CA LEU A 984 -9.60 -6.50 -18.40
C LEU A 984 -9.60 -8.04 -18.44
N LYS A 985 -8.46 -8.68 -18.12
CA LYS A 985 -8.36 -10.15 -18.14
C LYS A 985 -9.33 -10.82 -17.19
N MET A 986 -9.31 -10.42 -15.91
CA MET A 986 -10.19 -10.96 -14.86
C MET A 986 -11.68 -10.88 -15.22
N VAL A 987 -12.10 -9.83 -15.94
CA VAL A 987 -13.49 -9.60 -16.34
C VAL A 987 -13.84 -10.28 -17.68
N THR A 988 -12.83 -10.67 -18.47
CA THR A 988 -13.00 -11.46 -19.70
C THR A 988 -12.84 -12.97 -19.50
N GLU A 989 -12.47 -13.42 -18.30
CA GLU A 989 -12.45 -14.84 -17.93
C GLU A 989 -13.87 -15.41 -17.84
N VAL A 990 -14.01 -16.70 -18.17
CA VAL A 990 -15.30 -17.42 -18.19
C VAL A 990 -15.76 -17.76 -16.77
N SER A 991 -14.82 -17.97 -15.84
CA SER A 991 -15.09 -18.22 -14.42
C SER A 991 -15.63 -16.97 -13.74
N SER A 992 -16.72 -17.11 -12.97
CA SER A 992 -17.30 -15.99 -12.23
C SER A 992 -16.33 -15.46 -11.16
N ILE A 993 -16.25 -14.14 -11.03
CA ILE A 993 -15.38 -13.50 -10.03
C ILE A 993 -15.95 -13.79 -8.62
N THR A 994 -15.21 -14.54 -7.81
CA THR A 994 -15.55 -14.82 -6.39
C THR A 994 -14.71 -13.95 -5.46
N LEU A 995 -15.11 -13.87 -4.18
CA LEU A 995 -14.34 -13.10 -3.19
C LEU A 995 -12.96 -13.73 -2.91
N GLU A 996 -12.80 -15.03 -3.19
CA GLU A 996 -11.57 -15.80 -2.97
C GLU A 996 -10.51 -15.58 -4.06
N THR A 997 -10.92 -15.28 -5.30
CA THR A 997 -10.02 -15.04 -6.43
C THR A 997 -9.75 -13.55 -6.68
N LEU A 998 -10.55 -12.67 -6.09
CA LEU A 998 -10.46 -11.22 -6.25
C LEU A 998 -9.23 -10.64 -5.51
N PRO A 999 -8.40 -9.80 -6.17
CA PRO A 999 -7.34 -9.07 -5.48
C PRO A 999 -7.88 -8.21 -4.33
N GLU A 1000 -7.17 -8.15 -3.20
CA GLU A 1000 -7.62 -7.45 -1.99
C GLU A 1000 -7.88 -5.95 -2.24
N THR A 1001 -7.13 -5.34 -3.17
CA THR A 1001 -7.29 -3.96 -3.64
C THR A 1001 -8.57 -3.69 -4.44
N PHE A 1002 -9.32 -4.73 -4.82
CA PHE A 1002 -10.60 -4.62 -5.53
C PHE A 1002 -11.80 -5.18 -4.75
N THR A 1003 -11.63 -5.50 -3.46
CA THR A 1003 -12.73 -5.94 -2.55
C THR A 1003 -13.98 -5.06 -2.60
N LEU A 1004 -13.81 -3.73 -2.55
CA LEU A 1004 -14.93 -2.76 -2.66
C LEU A 1004 -15.61 -2.73 -4.04
N ASN A 1005 -15.06 -3.42 -5.03
CA ASN A 1005 -15.41 -3.31 -6.44
C ASN A 1005 -16.01 -4.59 -7.04
N LEU A 1006 -16.22 -5.64 -6.23
CA LEU A 1006 -16.70 -6.96 -6.67
C LEU A 1006 -18.00 -6.90 -7.49
N SER A 1007 -19.03 -6.21 -6.98
CA SER A 1007 -20.34 -6.09 -7.64
C SER A 1007 -20.23 -5.41 -9.01
N ARG A 1008 -19.44 -4.33 -9.09
CA ARG A 1008 -19.16 -3.61 -10.34
C ARG A 1008 -18.40 -4.47 -11.35
N LEU A 1009 -17.38 -5.19 -10.91
CA LEU A 1009 -16.59 -6.07 -11.78
C LEU A 1009 -17.43 -7.25 -12.31
N ARG A 1010 -18.30 -7.83 -11.48
CA ARG A 1010 -19.32 -8.80 -11.92
C ARG A 1010 -20.30 -8.21 -12.93
N GLY A 1011 -20.74 -6.97 -12.74
CA GLY A 1011 -21.58 -6.25 -13.69
C GLY A 1011 -20.93 -6.12 -15.06
N VAL A 1012 -19.64 -5.72 -15.11
CA VAL A 1012 -18.90 -5.66 -16.39
C VAL A 1012 -18.66 -7.07 -16.96
N GLN A 1013 -18.42 -8.09 -16.12
CA GLN A 1013 -18.25 -9.48 -16.59
C GLN A 1013 -19.53 -9.99 -17.26
N ALA A 1014 -20.69 -9.74 -16.66
CA ALA A 1014 -21.99 -10.06 -17.25
C ALA A 1014 -22.20 -9.33 -18.58
N GLU A 1015 -21.87 -8.04 -18.67
CA GLU A 1015 -21.95 -7.29 -19.94
C GLU A 1015 -21.00 -7.85 -21.01
N ILE A 1016 -19.77 -8.24 -20.67
CA ILE A 1016 -18.85 -8.90 -21.62
C ILE A 1016 -19.42 -10.26 -22.05
N GLN A 1017 -19.97 -11.04 -21.13
CA GLN A 1017 -20.61 -12.33 -21.47
C GLN A 1017 -21.82 -12.15 -22.40
N LYS A 1018 -22.71 -11.17 -22.13
CA LYS A 1018 -23.77 -10.77 -23.06
C LYS A 1018 -23.22 -10.39 -24.44
N LEU A 1019 -22.17 -9.57 -24.48
CA LEU A 1019 -21.52 -9.17 -25.73
C LEU A 1019 -20.95 -10.35 -26.53
N LEU A 1020 -20.39 -11.37 -25.85
CA LEU A 1020 -19.96 -12.63 -26.50
C LEU A 1020 -21.14 -13.39 -27.11
N VAL A 1021 -22.25 -13.52 -26.36
CA VAL A 1021 -23.48 -14.19 -26.84
C VAL A 1021 -24.07 -13.43 -28.03
N VAL A 1022 -24.30 -12.11 -27.93
CA VAL A 1022 -24.85 -11.31 -29.03
C VAL A 1022 -23.94 -11.30 -30.25
N THR A 1023 -22.60 -11.21 -30.08
CA THR A 1023 -21.65 -11.28 -31.20
C THR A 1023 -21.71 -12.64 -31.91
N THR A 1024 -21.84 -13.74 -31.16
CA THR A 1024 -21.95 -15.10 -31.72
C THR A 1024 -23.30 -15.29 -32.42
N SER A 1025 -24.39 -14.75 -31.86
CA SER A 1025 -25.71 -14.72 -32.48
C SER A 1025 -25.76 -13.90 -33.77
N VAL A 1026 -25.08 -12.75 -33.81
CA VAL A 1026 -24.92 -11.93 -35.01
C VAL A 1026 -24.12 -12.66 -36.09
N LEU A 1027 -23.07 -13.40 -35.74
CA LEU A 1027 -22.35 -14.25 -36.70
C LEU A 1027 -23.25 -15.31 -37.33
N VAL A 1028 -24.01 -16.05 -36.52
CA VAL A 1028 -24.94 -17.08 -37.01
C VAL A 1028 -26.04 -16.45 -37.86
N CYS A 1029 -26.59 -15.30 -37.45
CA CYS A 1029 -27.54 -14.52 -38.24
C CYS A 1029 -26.98 -14.14 -39.63
N ARG A 1030 -25.78 -13.55 -39.69
CA ARG A 1030 -25.10 -13.22 -40.96
C ARG A 1030 -24.87 -14.46 -41.82
N GLN A 1031 -24.46 -15.58 -41.22
CA GLN A 1031 -24.18 -16.81 -41.96
C GLN A 1031 -25.47 -17.42 -42.55
N THR A 1032 -26.58 -17.45 -41.80
CA THR A 1032 -27.88 -17.89 -42.31
C THR A 1032 -28.38 -16.98 -43.43
N LEU A 1033 -28.32 -15.65 -43.26
CA LEU A 1033 -28.75 -14.69 -44.28
C LEU A 1033 -27.95 -14.84 -45.59
N LEU A 1034 -26.64 -15.10 -45.50
CA LEU A 1034 -25.78 -15.37 -46.67
C LEU A 1034 -26.05 -16.71 -47.36
N MET A 1035 -26.61 -17.70 -46.64
CA MET A 1035 -27.00 -18.99 -47.23
C MET A 1035 -28.35 -18.93 -47.93
N GLU A 1036 -29.25 -18.02 -47.51
CA GLU A 1036 -30.62 -17.92 -48.04
C GLU A 1036 -30.78 -16.87 -49.14
N ARG A 1037 -30.25 -15.65 -48.91
CA ARG A 1037 -30.40 -14.54 -49.85
C ARG A 1037 -29.11 -14.33 -50.63
N GLY A 1038 -29.10 -14.80 -51.87
CA GLY A 1038 -28.02 -14.52 -52.83
C GLY A 1038 -27.84 -13.02 -53.02
N ALA A 1039 -26.70 -12.50 -52.54
CA ALA A 1039 -26.27 -11.09 -52.66
C ALA A 1039 -27.18 -10.03 -52.00
N VAL A 1040 -27.41 -10.14 -50.68
CA VAL A 1040 -27.90 -9.00 -49.86
C VAL A 1040 -26.91 -7.82 -49.93
N SER A 1041 -27.42 -6.57 -50.01
CA SER A 1041 -26.53 -5.40 -50.01
C SER A 1041 -25.84 -5.22 -48.65
N SER A 1042 -24.60 -4.72 -48.65
CA SER A 1042 -23.84 -4.54 -47.40
C SER A 1042 -24.53 -3.58 -46.41
N ALA A 1043 -25.36 -2.64 -46.89
CA ALA A 1043 -26.08 -1.70 -46.03
C ALA A 1043 -27.34 -2.33 -45.40
N GLU A 1044 -28.07 -3.16 -46.15
CA GLU A 1044 -29.19 -3.94 -45.61
C GLU A 1044 -28.72 -4.94 -44.55
N MET A 1045 -27.58 -5.60 -44.77
CA MET A 1045 -27.01 -6.54 -43.81
C MET A 1045 -26.66 -5.88 -42.48
N GLU A 1046 -26.02 -4.70 -42.48
CA GLU A 1046 -25.72 -3.98 -41.24
C GLU A 1046 -27.00 -3.48 -40.53
N ASN A 1047 -28.04 -3.07 -41.28
CA ASN A 1047 -29.33 -2.66 -40.71
C ASN A 1047 -30.07 -3.83 -40.03
N ILE A 1048 -30.12 -4.99 -40.68
CA ILE A 1048 -30.69 -6.23 -40.11
C ILE A 1048 -29.90 -6.65 -38.87
N VAL A 1049 -28.57 -6.59 -38.92
CA VAL A 1049 -27.68 -6.91 -37.78
C VAL A 1049 -27.88 -5.94 -36.62
N SER A 1050 -28.06 -4.63 -36.87
CA SER A 1050 -28.35 -3.65 -35.81
C SER A 1050 -29.64 -4.02 -35.07
N LYS A 1051 -30.74 -4.20 -35.81
CA LYS A 1051 -32.06 -4.56 -35.24
C LYS A 1051 -32.02 -5.90 -34.50
N CYS A 1052 -31.32 -6.90 -35.05
CA CYS A 1052 -31.13 -8.18 -34.39
C CYS A 1052 -30.34 -8.01 -33.09
N SER A 1053 -29.27 -7.22 -33.09
CA SER A 1053 -28.47 -6.96 -31.88
C SER A 1053 -29.25 -6.19 -30.80
N GLU A 1054 -30.09 -5.23 -31.18
CA GLU A 1054 -30.98 -4.50 -30.25
C GLU A 1054 -32.01 -5.42 -29.60
N GLN A 1055 -32.68 -6.28 -30.38
CA GLN A 1055 -33.64 -7.25 -29.83
C GLN A 1055 -32.98 -8.31 -28.95
N LEU A 1056 -31.79 -8.79 -29.31
CA LEU A 1056 -31.03 -9.73 -28.49
C LEU A 1056 -30.55 -9.10 -27.18
N LEU A 1057 -30.14 -7.83 -27.19
CA LEU A 1057 -29.81 -7.10 -25.97
C LEU A 1057 -31.06 -6.90 -25.09
N GLN A 1058 -32.21 -6.54 -25.67
CA GLN A 1058 -33.47 -6.43 -24.92
C GLN A 1058 -33.94 -7.74 -24.29
N LEU A 1059 -33.71 -8.89 -24.95
CA LEU A 1059 -33.95 -10.21 -24.39
C LEU A 1059 -33.03 -10.47 -23.19
N LEU A 1060 -31.72 -10.26 -23.35
CA LEU A 1060 -30.69 -10.52 -22.33
C LEU A 1060 -30.67 -9.49 -21.19
N ASP A 1061 -31.30 -8.33 -21.35
CA ASP A 1061 -31.45 -7.30 -20.32
C ASP A 1061 -32.73 -7.48 -19.46
N ARG A 1062 -33.64 -8.42 -19.80
CA ARG A 1062 -34.76 -8.85 -18.93
C ARG A 1062 -34.27 -9.83 -17.85
N GLY A 1063 -33.71 -9.29 -16.76
CA GLY A 1063 -33.11 -10.07 -15.66
C GLY A 1063 -34.09 -10.86 -14.76
N GLY A 1064 -34.98 -11.66 -15.33
CA GLY A 1064 -35.95 -12.51 -14.61
C GLY A 1064 -35.94 -13.99 -15.03
N ASP A 1065 -35.72 -14.28 -16.32
CA ASP A 1065 -35.72 -15.63 -16.89
C ASP A 1065 -34.40 -15.93 -17.61
N ASP A 1066 -33.86 -17.15 -17.46
CA ASP A 1066 -32.66 -17.59 -18.16
C ASP A 1066 -32.92 -17.76 -19.67
N ALA A 1067 -32.66 -16.70 -20.44
CA ALA A 1067 -32.88 -16.63 -21.89
C ALA A 1067 -32.26 -17.81 -22.66
N GLY A 1068 -33.11 -18.75 -23.07
CA GLY A 1068 -32.67 -20.01 -23.66
C GLY A 1068 -32.14 -19.86 -25.10
N ILE A 1069 -31.30 -20.79 -25.54
CA ILE A 1069 -30.81 -20.85 -26.94
C ILE A 1069 -31.99 -20.85 -27.93
N ALA A 1070 -33.11 -21.49 -27.58
CA ALA A 1070 -34.33 -21.52 -28.41
C ALA A 1070 -34.94 -20.12 -28.66
N GLU A 1071 -34.90 -19.23 -27.67
CA GLU A 1071 -35.45 -17.87 -27.75
C GLU A 1071 -34.55 -16.96 -28.59
N ILE A 1072 -33.24 -17.05 -28.37
CA ILE A 1072 -32.20 -16.41 -29.17
C ILE A 1072 -32.34 -16.81 -30.66
N VAL A 1073 -32.52 -18.11 -30.93
CA VAL A 1073 -32.81 -18.66 -32.27
C VAL A 1073 -34.13 -18.12 -32.82
N GLY A 1074 -35.15 -17.95 -31.97
CA GLY A 1074 -36.43 -17.35 -32.33
C GLY A 1074 -36.27 -15.93 -32.88
N ILE A 1075 -35.51 -15.08 -32.18
CA ILE A 1075 -35.20 -13.71 -32.63
C ILE A 1075 -34.44 -13.74 -33.96
N ILE A 1076 -33.36 -14.52 -34.08
CA ILE A 1076 -32.56 -14.62 -35.32
C ILE A 1076 -33.42 -15.09 -36.50
N SER A 1077 -34.34 -16.03 -36.27
CA SER A 1077 -35.24 -16.54 -37.30
C SER A 1077 -36.19 -15.48 -37.87
N SER A 1078 -36.62 -14.51 -37.06
CA SER A 1078 -37.59 -13.50 -37.50
C SER A 1078 -37.07 -12.65 -38.67
N PHE A 1079 -35.78 -12.31 -38.66
CA PHE A 1079 -35.12 -11.48 -39.67
C PHE A 1079 -34.87 -12.20 -41.01
N SER A 1080 -34.93 -13.53 -41.02
CA SER A 1080 -34.64 -14.39 -42.17
C SER A 1080 -35.91 -14.92 -42.86
N SER A 1081 -37.08 -14.31 -42.58
CA SER A 1081 -38.39 -14.85 -42.99
C SER A 1081 -39.25 -13.88 -43.82
N GLN A 1082 -38.65 -12.83 -44.38
CA GLN A 1082 -39.38 -11.67 -44.94
C GLN A 1082 -39.79 -11.77 -46.42
N ASP A 1083 -39.63 -12.93 -47.07
CA ASP A 1083 -39.95 -13.13 -48.48
C ASP A 1083 -41.35 -13.77 -48.64
N SER A 1084 -42.38 -13.05 -48.20
CA SER A 1084 -43.79 -13.49 -48.28
C SER A 1084 -44.40 -13.20 -49.67
N SER A 1085 -43.93 -13.89 -50.72
CA SER A 1085 -44.46 -13.69 -52.08
C SER A 1085 -44.37 -14.90 -53.03
N SER A 1086 -44.43 -16.15 -52.53
CA SER A 1086 -44.52 -17.34 -53.41
C SER A 1086 -45.47 -18.40 -52.85
N SER A 1087 -46.33 -18.92 -53.73
CA SER A 1087 -47.43 -19.86 -53.45
C SER A 1087 -46.96 -21.28 -53.12
N VAL A 1088 -46.39 -21.46 -51.93
CA VAL A 1088 -46.01 -22.76 -51.36
C VAL A 1088 -46.89 -23.03 -50.13
N SER A 1089 -47.30 -24.29 -49.92
CA SER A 1089 -48.15 -24.67 -48.79
C SER A 1089 -47.52 -24.29 -47.44
N GLU A 1090 -48.34 -23.77 -46.52
CA GLU A 1090 -47.87 -23.32 -45.20
C GLU A 1090 -47.13 -24.43 -44.43
N ASP A 1091 -47.57 -25.67 -44.64
CA ASP A 1091 -47.01 -26.88 -44.05
C ASP A 1091 -45.55 -27.17 -44.47
N GLU A 1092 -45.15 -26.84 -45.72
CA GLU A 1092 -43.74 -26.93 -46.12
C GLU A 1092 -42.90 -25.80 -45.54
N ASN A 1093 -43.41 -24.58 -45.55
CA ASN A 1093 -42.69 -23.41 -45.04
C ASN A 1093 -42.45 -23.51 -43.52
N SER A 1094 -43.43 -24.04 -42.77
CA SER A 1094 -43.30 -24.34 -41.34
C SER A 1094 -42.20 -25.37 -41.07
N ARG A 1095 -42.17 -26.49 -41.83
CA ARG A 1095 -41.12 -27.52 -41.69
C ARG A 1095 -39.72 -27.02 -42.07
N LYS A 1096 -39.60 -26.18 -43.11
CA LYS A 1096 -38.33 -25.51 -43.50
C LYS A 1096 -37.85 -24.52 -42.44
N LEU A 1097 -38.77 -23.73 -41.87
CA LEU A 1097 -38.45 -22.80 -40.77
C LEU A 1097 -38.00 -23.54 -39.51
N GLN A 1098 -38.63 -24.68 -39.18
CA GLN A 1098 -38.28 -25.48 -38.01
C GLN A 1098 -36.91 -26.16 -38.15
N SER A 1099 -36.61 -26.78 -39.29
CA SER A 1099 -35.28 -27.38 -39.52
C SER A 1099 -34.17 -26.32 -39.52
N ARG A 1100 -34.45 -25.10 -40.00
CA ARG A 1100 -33.54 -23.95 -39.88
C ARG A 1100 -33.30 -23.54 -38.43
N LYS A 1101 -34.35 -23.44 -37.61
CA LYS A 1101 -34.23 -23.16 -36.17
C LYS A 1101 -33.32 -24.18 -35.47
N GLU A 1102 -33.49 -25.46 -35.77
CA GLU A 1102 -32.61 -26.50 -35.23
C GLU A 1102 -31.15 -26.37 -35.68
N VAL A 1103 -30.90 -26.05 -36.95
CA VAL A 1103 -29.54 -25.80 -37.47
C VAL A 1103 -28.90 -24.62 -36.74
N MET A 1104 -29.61 -23.50 -36.60
CA MET A 1104 -29.12 -22.32 -35.88
C MET A 1104 -28.90 -22.60 -34.39
N GLY A 1105 -29.79 -23.36 -33.74
CA GLY A 1105 -29.62 -23.80 -32.35
C GLY A 1105 -28.38 -24.68 -32.16
N ARG A 1106 -28.16 -25.67 -33.04
CA ARG A 1106 -26.95 -26.50 -33.04
C ARG A 1106 -25.68 -25.68 -33.32
N MET A 1107 -25.74 -24.71 -34.24
CA MET A 1107 -24.61 -23.81 -34.52
C MET A 1107 -24.27 -22.92 -33.32
N LEU A 1108 -25.27 -22.35 -32.65
CA LEU A 1108 -25.06 -21.50 -31.47
C LEU A 1108 -24.55 -22.29 -30.27
N ALA A 1109 -25.19 -23.41 -29.94
CA ALA A 1109 -24.76 -24.28 -28.84
C ALA A 1109 -23.28 -24.71 -28.99
N ARG A 1110 -22.87 -25.04 -30.22
CA ARG A 1110 -21.47 -25.36 -30.53
C ARG A 1110 -20.54 -24.14 -30.50
N SER A 1111 -20.96 -23.02 -31.08
CA SER A 1111 -20.14 -21.79 -31.17
C SER A 1111 -19.99 -21.05 -29.84
N LEU A 1112 -20.79 -21.40 -28.82
CA LEU A 1112 -20.68 -20.93 -27.44
C LEU A 1112 -19.92 -21.92 -26.53
N GLN A 1113 -19.55 -23.10 -27.03
CA GLN A 1113 -18.86 -24.12 -26.24
C GLN A 1113 -17.37 -23.76 -26.05
N ALA A 1114 -16.86 -23.98 -24.82
CA ALA A 1114 -15.45 -23.78 -24.52
C ALA A 1114 -14.56 -24.67 -25.41
N GLY A 1115 -13.54 -24.06 -26.03
CA GLY A 1115 -12.62 -24.73 -26.97
C GLY A 1115 -13.03 -24.65 -28.45
N ASP A 1116 -14.22 -24.14 -28.78
CA ASP A 1116 -14.60 -23.94 -30.18
C ASP A 1116 -13.79 -22.78 -30.82
N PRO A 1117 -13.32 -22.91 -32.09
CA PRO A 1117 -12.56 -21.86 -32.76
C PRO A 1117 -13.37 -20.60 -33.06
N VAL A 1118 -14.70 -20.70 -33.21
CA VAL A 1118 -15.60 -19.53 -33.36
C VAL A 1118 -15.64 -18.77 -32.04
N PHE A 1119 -15.90 -19.46 -30.92
CA PHE A 1119 -15.87 -18.85 -29.58
C PHE A 1119 -14.53 -18.14 -29.33
N SER A 1120 -13.42 -18.81 -29.64
CA SER A 1120 -12.06 -18.27 -29.47
C SER A 1120 -11.81 -17.02 -30.32
N LYS A 1121 -12.35 -16.97 -31.55
CA LYS A 1121 -12.24 -15.81 -32.45
C LYS A 1121 -13.11 -14.64 -32.00
N VAL A 1122 -14.35 -14.91 -31.55
CA VAL A 1122 -15.28 -13.92 -30.99
C VAL A 1122 -14.70 -13.32 -29.70
N SER A 1123 -14.29 -14.18 -28.76
CA SER A 1123 -13.68 -13.78 -27.49
C SER A 1123 -12.45 -12.90 -27.71
N ARG A 1124 -11.53 -13.31 -28.59
CA ARG A 1124 -10.34 -12.49 -28.91
C ARG A 1124 -10.69 -11.14 -29.55
N ALA A 1125 -11.77 -11.05 -30.35
CA ALA A 1125 -12.20 -9.79 -30.93
C ALA A 1125 -12.85 -8.84 -29.91
N VAL A 1126 -13.72 -9.35 -29.04
CA VAL A 1126 -14.32 -8.58 -27.93
C VAL A 1126 -13.24 -8.14 -26.94
N TYR A 1127 -12.31 -9.03 -26.58
CA TYR A 1127 -11.13 -8.69 -25.77
C TYR A 1127 -10.28 -7.59 -26.42
N SER A 1128 -9.99 -7.72 -27.72
CA SER A 1128 -9.19 -6.71 -28.45
C SER A 1128 -9.91 -5.36 -28.54
N ALA A 1129 -11.24 -5.38 -28.67
CA ALA A 1129 -12.06 -4.18 -28.71
C ALA A 1129 -12.05 -3.46 -27.35
N ALA A 1130 -12.28 -4.19 -26.26
CA ALA A 1130 -12.20 -3.67 -24.90
C ALA A 1130 -10.77 -3.20 -24.56
N ARG A 1131 -9.72 -3.94 -24.94
CA ARG A 1131 -8.30 -3.54 -24.81
C ARG A 1131 -8.02 -2.20 -25.48
N GLY A 1132 -8.57 -1.98 -26.68
CA GLY A 1132 -8.45 -0.72 -27.40
C GLY A 1132 -9.02 0.47 -26.62
N VAL A 1133 -10.18 0.30 -25.97
CA VAL A 1133 -10.78 1.36 -25.13
C VAL A 1133 -10.05 1.52 -23.79
N VAL A 1134 -9.68 0.41 -23.15
CA VAL A 1134 -9.01 0.41 -21.85
C VAL A 1134 -7.65 1.13 -21.91
N LEU A 1135 -6.92 0.98 -23.02
CA LEU A 1135 -5.62 1.61 -23.24
C LEU A 1135 -5.71 2.99 -23.91
N ALA A 1136 -6.49 3.16 -24.98
CA ALA A 1136 -6.59 4.43 -25.72
C ALA A 1136 -7.70 5.37 -25.23
N GLY A 1137 -8.31 5.08 -24.07
CA GLY A 1137 -9.40 5.86 -23.47
C GLY A 1137 -10.72 5.74 -24.23
N SER A 1138 -11.80 6.28 -23.67
CA SER A 1138 -13.15 6.20 -24.28
C SER A 1138 -13.45 7.25 -25.34
N GLY A 1139 -12.47 8.10 -25.66
CA GLY A 1139 -12.57 9.06 -26.77
C GLY A 1139 -12.58 8.40 -28.15
N LEU A 1140 -12.53 9.24 -29.18
CA LEU A 1140 -12.62 8.82 -30.60
C LEU A 1140 -11.60 7.74 -30.99
N LYS A 1141 -10.39 7.73 -30.39
CA LYS A 1141 -9.37 6.72 -30.66
C LYS A 1141 -9.81 5.32 -30.20
N GLY A 1142 -10.13 5.16 -28.91
CA GLY A 1142 -10.56 3.87 -28.36
C GLY A 1142 -11.85 3.36 -28.99
N ARG A 1143 -12.82 4.26 -29.28
CA ARG A 1143 -14.04 3.88 -30.02
C ARG A 1143 -13.72 3.33 -31.41
N LYS A 1144 -12.84 3.99 -32.18
CA LYS A 1144 -12.38 3.48 -33.49
C LYS A 1144 -11.65 2.15 -33.36
N LEU A 1145 -10.82 1.96 -32.32
CA LEU A 1145 -10.16 0.67 -32.06
C LEU A 1145 -11.18 -0.44 -31.78
N ALA A 1146 -12.17 -0.20 -30.91
CA ALA A 1146 -13.25 -1.14 -30.63
C ALA A 1146 -14.01 -1.53 -31.90
N GLU A 1147 -14.40 -0.53 -32.70
CA GLU A 1147 -15.10 -0.76 -33.96
C GLU A 1147 -14.26 -1.57 -34.96
N THR A 1148 -12.97 -1.27 -35.14
CA THR A 1148 -12.09 -2.03 -36.04
C THR A 1148 -11.88 -3.48 -35.60
N ALA A 1149 -11.84 -3.76 -34.29
CA ALA A 1149 -11.72 -5.12 -33.76
C ALA A 1149 -13.03 -5.91 -33.95
N LEU A 1150 -14.18 -5.34 -33.59
CA LEU A 1150 -15.49 -6.00 -33.75
C LEU A 1150 -15.89 -6.18 -35.22
N ARG A 1151 -15.44 -5.30 -36.13
CA ARG A 1151 -15.69 -5.44 -37.58
C ARG A 1151 -15.08 -6.72 -38.17
N GLN A 1152 -14.03 -7.28 -37.57
CA GLN A 1152 -13.46 -8.59 -37.96
C GLN A 1152 -14.43 -9.77 -37.74
N VAL A 1153 -15.50 -9.53 -36.99
CA VAL A 1153 -16.53 -10.50 -36.56
C VAL A 1153 -17.93 -10.03 -36.96
N GLY A 1154 -18.05 -8.93 -37.72
CA GLY A 1154 -19.34 -8.40 -38.16
C GLY A 1154 -20.22 -7.84 -37.04
N ALA A 1155 -19.62 -7.37 -35.95
CA ALA A 1155 -20.35 -6.86 -34.78
C ALA A 1155 -20.00 -5.40 -34.45
N ALA A 1156 -19.64 -4.59 -35.45
CA ALA A 1156 -19.21 -3.19 -35.28
C ALA A 1156 -20.24 -2.32 -34.53
N VAL A 1157 -21.54 -2.60 -34.69
CA VAL A 1157 -22.65 -1.94 -33.96
C VAL A 1157 -22.49 -2.02 -32.44
N LEU A 1158 -21.92 -3.11 -31.90
CA LEU A 1158 -21.71 -3.31 -30.46
C LEU A 1158 -20.57 -2.47 -29.87
N ALA A 1159 -19.85 -1.68 -30.67
CA ALA A 1159 -18.73 -0.86 -30.19
C ALA A 1159 -19.15 0.14 -29.11
N GLY A 1160 -20.41 0.64 -29.13
CA GLY A 1160 -20.95 1.50 -28.07
C GLY A 1160 -20.99 0.81 -26.70
N ARG A 1161 -21.65 -0.35 -26.61
CA ARG A 1161 -21.74 -1.17 -25.37
C ARG A 1161 -20.35 -1.63 -24.90
N VAL A 1162 -19.42 -1.95 -25.79
CA VAL A 1162 -18.02 -2.26 -25.42
C VAL A 1162 -17.32 -1.03 -24.80
N VAL A 1163 -17.54 0.18 -25.34
CA VAL A 1163 -16.98 1.40 -24.75
C VAL A 1163 -17.54 1.65 -23.36
N GLU A 1164 -18.86 1.53 -23.17
CA GLU A 1164 -19.52 1.68 -21.86
C GLU A 1164 -18.97 0.69 -20.82
N ALA A 1165 -18.87 -0.60 -21.17
CA ALA A 1165 -18.30 -1.63 -20.31
C ALA A 1165 -16.82 -1.34 -19.95
N ALA A 1166 -16.02 -0.92 -20.93
CA ALA A 1166 -14.59 -0.62 -20.74
C ALA A 1166 -14.35 0.68 -19.95
N GLU A 1167 -15.22 1.70 -20.07
CA GLU A 1167 -15.13 2.94 -19.28
C GLU A 1167 -15.14 2.64 -17.77
N VAL A 1168 -15.99 1.71 -17.34
CA VAL A 1168 -16.08 1.26 -15.94
C VAL A 1168 -14.74 0.69 -15.46
N LEU A 1169 -14.07 -0.11 -16.30
CA LEU A 1169 -12.75 -0.69 -15.99
C LEU A 1169 -11.65 0.38 -15.93
N VAL A 1170 -11.68 1.39 -16.81
CA VAL A 1170 -10.68 2.47 -16.78
C VAL A 1170 -10.85 3.36 -15.56
N VAL A 1171 -12.09 3.68 -15.16
CA VAL A 1171 -12.37 4.43 -13.93
C VAL A 1171 -11.96 3.61 -12.70
N ALA A 1172 -12.23 2.29 -12.69
CA ALA A 1172 -11.79 1.38 -11.63
C ALA A 1172 -10.25 1.32 -11.53
N ALA A 1173 -9.55 1.19 -12.65
CA ALA A 1173 -8.09 1.20 -12.69
C ALA A 1173 -7.52 2.53 -12.18
N GLY A 1174 -8.00 3.67 -12.70
CA GLY A 1174 -7.50 4.99 -12.32
C GLY A 1174 -7.60 5.26 -10.82
N ILE A 1175 -8.77 5.02 -10.22
CA ILE A 1175 -8.96 5.18 -8.77
C ILE A 1175 -8.05 4.20 -8.01
N SER A 1176 -8.00 2.93 -8.42
CA SER A 1176 -7.16 1.93 -7.76
C SER A 1176 -5.66 2.27 -7.82
N VAL A 1177 -5.17 2.82 -8.93
CA VAL A 1177 -3.78 3.30 -9.07
C VAL A 1177 -3.51 4.50 -8.15
N THR A 1178 -4.48 5.42 -7.98
CA THR A 1178 -4.30 6.56 -7.06
C THR A 1178 -4.36 6.17 -5.58
N VAL A 1179 -5.22 5.22 -5.20
CA VAL A 1179 -5.41 4.78 -3.81
C VAL A 1179 -4.36 3.76 -3.38
N HIS A 1180 -4.10 2.73 -4.20
CA HIS A 1180 -3.24 1.59 -3.87
C HIS A 1180 -1.86 1.62 -4.56
N GLY A 1181 -1.57 2.65 -5.38
CA GLY A 1181 -0.31 2.82 -6.12
C GLY A 1181 0.98 2.54 -5.33
N PRO A 1182 1.14 3.01 -4.08
CA PRO A 1182 2.32 2.70 -3.25
C PRO A 1182 2.50 1.20 -2.96
N TRP A 1183 1.42 0.46 -2.72
CA TRP A 1183 1.44 -0.98 -2.51
C TRP A 1183 1.78 -1.71 -3.81
N TYR A 1184 1.14 -1.33 -4.94
CA TYR A 1184 1.47 -1.88 -6.27
C TYR A 1184 2.93 -1.66 -6.65
N ALA A 1185 3.47 -0.46 -6.44
CA ALA A 1185 4.87 -0.16 -6.70
C ALA A 1185 5.82 -1.02 -5.85
N THR A 1186 5.45 -1.29 -4.60
CA THR A 1186 6.27 -2.14 -3.71
C THR A 1186 6.22 -3.61 -4.12
N LEU A 1187 5.03 -4.13 -4.46
CA LEU A 1187 4.85 -5.49 -5.01
C LEU A 1187 5.61 -5.70 -6.32
N LEU A 1188 5.57 -4.73 -7.25
CA LEU A 1188 6.28 -4.82 -8.54
C LEU A 1188 7.80 -4.64 -8.47
N ASN A 1189 8.32 -4.28 -7.29
CA ASN A 1189 9.74 -4.21 -6.95
C ASN A 1189 10.22 -5.41 -6.11
N SER A 1190 9.30 -6.15 -5.48
CA SER A 1190 9.61 -7.35 -4.68
C SER A 1190 9.59 -8.65 -5.50
N VAL A 1191 9.11 -8.58 -6.75
CA VAL A 1191 9.06 -9.65 -7.76
C VAL A 1191 9.91 -9.27 -8.96
#